data_AF-A0AAE8ZZE5-F1
#
_entry.id   AF-A0AAE8ZZE5-F1
#
_cell.length_a   1.000
_cell.length_b   1.000
_cell.length_c   1.000
_cell.angle_alpha   90.00
_cell.angle_beta   90.00
_cell.angle_gamma   90.00
#
_symmetry.space_group_name_H-M   'P 1'
#
loop_
_entity.id
_entity.type
_entity.pdbx_description
1 polymer ?
#
loop_
_entity_poly.entity_id
_entity_poly.type
_entity_poly.pdbx_seq_one_letter_code
_entity_poly.pdbx_strand_id
1 'polypeptide(L)'
;MIEFRYFAASVMLVMSLAVICLNGLVIHRMYRECEGFHKICINKAIANILIATAFLVWAAPCSFLNYLYLPDYFNVFFGQIVGWGPYLMSGPFTQLCLTVNRAVAVSCPYWFNKKHKFLWTKVSLGGLWMLSIVMSLPAMMDGCSYIFFVENVSWSPTDTICSRNLSQYVTNLVLLMAIISLSINMITIIKIAIGLGGGVMDQNLSKTRKRKRRNMFIQCVIQDCTHTTDCMLNTYVYTFYSAQWFQFLCGAVSALTVVMMDGLLMSMFYTRSSPQTPSCDPPSKSNRGENPPEKLFHDKMMLMETGEENAFIHSAYYYEDSKSLGKNAVAIVATMHKGAVTDLNEYVMRVVGTNSTRRVVTEAKLSTEQDPEESCEYTTVLIQANTVDSMSKLEFETRTGMLELLFSKPKMETPKPVVFCIAPLFAAEQWQSLLTQLHVTKKFGAHLHVYMMTMLENYYQMVREMGELGLMSTQSWHTVKFSQVARPFLEPSRNMELRNPAAAFTDCLLQYKEAAQFVGFMEIEDLLFPVNANYYYEEFEREYEGSMQISALYYQIVEEQSVKYASPDQQSLRALLANAQPGETLRRGRSIVRTERYNSTWTHYSTQAERQPIYLSEQGEQPHHLSKKAITTNAFLRFKNLQYGTEEQLNATVIPQNPMSQDSLLLNEEALMEIEEGIRETLLLPTLQEFIKKLPTEDFYSTKLRECLDEQKSGKGYCVNTKSCKLPNNDKIPCRHSDGLYHSGRIMKPYTWHFVTEFYFTRNLGCYE
;
A
#
# COMPACT_ATOMS: atom_id res chain seq x y z
N MET A 1 40.49 44.00 21.44
CA MET A 1 39.13 44.52 21.15
C MET A 1 38.85 44.65 19.65
N ILE A 2 39.73 45.28 18.85
CA ILE A 2 39.50 45.46 17.39
C ILE A 2 39.46 44.11 16.64
N GLU A 3 40.40 43.20 16.92
CA GLU A 3 40.42 41.87 16.27
C GLU A 3 39.15 41.05 16.55
N PHE A 4 38.63 41.11 17.78
CA PHE A 4 37.38 40.43 18.15
C PHE A 4 36.18 40.99 17.39
N ARG A 5 36.14 42.31 17.15
CA ARG A 5 35.05 42.94 16.39
C ARG A 5 35.03 42.52 14.93
N TYR A 6 36.20 42.42 14.28
CA TYR A 6 36.29 41.91 12.90
C TYR A 6 35.91 40.43 12.80
N PHE A 7 36.31 39.64 13.80
CA PHE A 7 35.85 38.25 13.91
C PHE A 7 34.33 38.17 14.05
N ALA A 8 33.75 38.91 15.00
CA ALA A 8 32.32 38.93 15.25
C ALA A 8 31.52 39.45 14.04
N ALA A 9 32.02 40.46 13.33
CA ALA A 9 31.44 40.96 12.08
C ALA A 9 31.43 39.89 10.98
N SER A 10 32.52 39.15 10.84
CA SER A 10 32.64 38.06 9.86
C SER A 10 31.67 36.92 10.19
N VAL A 11 31.53 36.56 11.47
CA VAL A 11 30.58 35.55 11.94
C VAL A 11 29.14 36.00 11.65
N MET A 12 28.77 37.25 11.99
CA MET A 12 27.42 37.77 11.70
C MET A 12 27.12 37.78 10.20
N LEU A 13 28.10 38.14 9.36
CA LEU A 13 27.95 38.15 7.90
C LEU A 13 27.68 36.74 7.36
N VAL A 14 28.51 35.76 7.72
CA VAL A 14 28.36 34.36 7.25
C VAL A 14 27.05 33.75 7.74
N MET A 15 26.74 33.91 9.02
CA MET A 15 25.50 33.41 9.60
C MET A 15 24.27 34.05 8.95
N SER A 16 24.28 35.36 8.69
CA SER A 16 23.16 36.04 8.03
C SER A 16 22.93 35.55 6.61
N LEU A 17 24.00 35.31 5.84
CA LEU A 17 23.89 34.72 4.49
C LEU A 17 23.32 33.29 4.54
N ALA A 18 23.76 32.48 5.51
CA ALA A 18 23.22 31.13 5.71
C ALA A 18 21.72 31.16 6.06
N VAL A 19 21.31 32.07 6.96
CA VAL A 19 19.90 32.25 7.34
C VAL A 19 19.04 32.66 6.14
N ILE A 20 19.49 33.62 5.33
CA ILE A 20 18.77 34.08 4.15
C ILE A 20 18.64 32.95 3.12
N CYS A 21 19.70 32.18 2.88
CA CYS A 21 19.68 31.04 1.96
C CYS A 21 18.68 29.97 2.40
N LEU A 22 18.76 29.55 3.67
CA LEU A 22 17.91 28.48 4.22
C LEU A 22 16.44 28.88 4.26
N ASN A 23 16.12 30.08 4.75
CA ASN A 23 14.74 30.56 4.80
C ASN A 23 14.21 30.92 3.40
N GLY A 24 15.06 31.37 2.49
CA GLY A 24 14.71 31.56 1.06
C GLY A 24 14.34 30.24 0.39
N LEU A 25 15.07 29.16 0.69
CA LEU A 25 14.74 27.81 0.23
C LEU A 25 13.42 27.28 0.83
N VAL A 26 13.10 27.61 2.08
CA VAL A 26 11.79 27.32 2.69
C VAL A 26 10.68 28.02 1.93
N ILE A 27 10.82 29.32 1.65
CA ILE A 27 9.84 30.08 0.85
C ILE A 27 9.69 29.44 -0.53
N HIS A 28 10.79 29.16 -1.23
CA HIS A 28 10.76 28.55 -2.55
C HIS A 28 10.04 27.20 -2.56
N ARG A 29 10.33 26.31 -1.59
CA ARG A 29 9.73 24.98 -1.50
C ARG A 29 8.26 25.02 -1.12
N MET A 30 7.86 25.92 -0.23
CA MET A 30 6.50 25.96 0.34
C MET A 30 5.57 26.96 -0.36
N TYR A 31 6.06 27.86 -1.21
CA TYR A 31 5.27 28.95 -1.81
C TYR A 31 3.99 28.47 -2.50
N ARG A 32 4.08 27.35 -3.22
CA ARG A 32 2.97 26.77 -3.99
C ARG A 32 1.96 25.96 -3.16
N GLU A 33 2.27 25.69 -1.89
CA GLU A 33 1.40 24.92 -1.00
C GLU A 33 0.20 25.77 -0.51
N CYS A 34 -1.03 25.24 -0.52
CA CYS A 34 -2.21 25.93 0.02
C CYS A 34 -2.66 25.49 1.41
N GLU A 35 -2.01 24.52 2.05
CA GLU A 35 -2.30 24.20 3.46
C GLU A 35 -1.91 25.37 4.36
N GLY A 36 -2.77 25.71 5.34
CA GLY A 36 -2.54 26.84 6.26
C GLY A 36 -1.23 26.73 7.05
N PHE A 37 -0.80 25.51 7.38
CA PHE A 37 0.49 25.23 8.03
C PHE A 37 1.67 25.80 7.23
N HIS A 38 1.74 25.50 5.93
CA HIS A 38 2.82 25.98 5.05
C HIS A 38 2.80 27.50 4.89
N LYS A 39 1.61 28.13 4.85
CA LYS A 39 1.51 29.61 4.78
C LYS A 39 2.01 30.29 6.06
N ILE A 40 1.80 29.68 7.23
CA ILE A 40 2.35 30.17 8.50
C ILE A 40 3.88 30.02 8.49
N CYS A 41 4.43 28.88 8.03
CA CYS A 41 5.87 28.68 7.89
C CYS A 41 6.54 29.68 6.92
N ILE A 42 5.88 30.03 5.80
CA ILE A 42 6.38 31.07 4.88
C ILE A 42 6.47 32.43 5.59
N ASN A 43 5.45 32.81 6.36
CA ASN A 43 5.46 34.09 7.08
C ASN A 43 6.56 34.13 8.15
N LYS A 44 6.78 33.00 8.84
CA LYS A 44 7.91 32.84 9.77
C LYS A 44 9.27 32.96 9.04
N ALA A 45 9.43 32.33 7.87
CA ALA A 45 10.63 32.45 7.05
C ALA A 45 10.87 33.89 6.55
N ILE A 46 9.81 34.63 6.18
CA ILE A 46 9.91 36.05 5.83
C ILE A 46 10.42 36.87 7.01
N ALA A 47 9.87 36.66 8.21
CA ALA A 47 10.32 37.34 9.42
C ALA A 47 11.80 37.03 9.74
N ASN A 48 12.22 35.77 9.60
CA ASN A 48 13.62 35.35 9.78
C ASN A 48 14.57 36.04 8.79
N ILE A 49 14.16 36.19 7.53
CA ILE A 49 14.95 36.92 6.52
C ILE A 49 15.07 38.40 6.89
N LEU A 50 14.01 39.04 7.40
CA LEU A 50 14.06 40.43 7.85
C LEU A 50 15.06 40.61 9.00
N ILE A 51 15.03 39.72 10.00
CA ILE A 51 15.98 39.73 11.12
C ILE A 51 17.42 39.58 10.60
N ALA A 52 17.70 38.58 9.75
CA ALA A 52 19.03 38.40 9.17
C ALA A 52 19.49 39.57 8.30
N THR A 53 18.57 40.24 7.61
CA THR A 53 18.87 41.43 6.81
C THR A 53 19.36 42.57 7.71
N ALA A 54 18.79 42.75 8.90
CA ALA A 54 19.27 43.74 9.85
C ALA A 54 20.70 43.44 10.34
N PHE A 55 21.05 42.17 10.55
CA PHE A 55 22.43 41.80 10.88
C PHE A 55 23.39 41.98 9.69
N LEU A 56 22.95 41.63 8.48
CA LEU A 56 23.78 41.72 7.26
C LEU A 56 24.02 43.15 6.81
N VAL A 57 22.99 43.99 6.78
CA VAL A 57 23.01 45.33 6.20
C VAL A 57 23.42 46.39 7.23
N TRP A 58 23.20 46.13 8.52
CA TRP A 58 23.52 47.09 9.58
C TRP A 58 24.58 46.58 10.56
N ALA A 59 24.29 45.53 11.32
CA ALA A 59 25.16 45.12 12.43
C ALA A 59 26.59 44.76 11.98
N ALA A 60 26.75 43.96 10.93
CA ALA A 60 28.06 43.56 10.42
C ALA A 60 28.86 44.75 9.84
N PRO A 61 28.30 45.61 8.96
CA PRO A 61 28.96 46.83 8.50
C PRO A 61 29.34 47.79 9.64
N CYS A 62 28.45 48.01 10.61
CA CYS A 62 28.75 48.82 11.81
C CYS A 62 29.94 48.28 12.59
N SER A 63 30.04 46.95 12.73
CA SER A 63 31.16 46.31 13.41
C SER A 63 32.48 46.44 12.65
N PHE A 64 32.47 46.42 11.31
CA PHE A 64 33.64 46.65 10.46
C PHE A 64 34.10 48.11 10.42
N LEU A 65 33.17 49.06 10.27
CA LEU A 65 33.48 50.46 9.94
C LEU A 65 33.64 51.38 11.18
N ASN A 66 33.19 50.91 12.35
CA ASN A 66 33.13 51.69 13.60
C ASN A 66 32.18 52.91 13.51
N TYR A 67 31.71 53.41 14.66
CA TYR A 67 30.60 54.37 14.83
C TYR A 67 30.69 55.69 14.03
N LEU A 68 31.81 55.99 13.36
CA LEU A 68 32.13 57.31 12.82
C LEU A 68 31.29 57.78 11.62
N TYR A 69 30.38 56.98 11.03
CA TYR A 69 29.70 57.36 9.78
C TYR A 69 28.22 56.93 9.60
N LEU A 70 27.51 56.46 10.63
CA LEU A 70 26.20 55.82 10.44
C LEU A 70 25.06 56.55 11.18
N PRO A 71 23.92 56.88 10.51
CA PRO A 71 22.85 57.66 11.13
C PRO A 71 22.10 56.92 12.26
N ASP A 72 21.88 57.59 13.39
CA ASP A 72 21.18 57.02 14.57
C ASP A 72 19.77 56.50 14.26
N TYR A 73 19.05 57.19 13.37
CA TYR A 73 17.72 56.79 12.93
C TYR A 73 17.69 55.38 12.29
N PHE A 74 18.73 55.02 11.54
CA PHE A 74 18.84 53.68 10.95
C PHE A 74 19.12 52.61 12.01
N ASN A 75 19.88 52.95 13.06
CA ASN A 75 20.14 52.04 14.17
C ASN A 75 18.84 51.70 14.92
N VAL A 76 18.00 52.71 15.19
CA VAL A 76 16.67 52.52 15.80
C VAL A 76 15.75 51.70 14.89
N PHE A 77 15.75 51.98 13.57
CA PHE A 77 14.94 51.25 12.60
C PHE A 77 15.28 49.75 12.54
N PHE A 78 16.56 49.41 12.38
CA PHE A 78 16.98 48.00 12.36
C PHE A 78 16.81 47.33 13.73
N GLY A 79 16.87 48.10 14.81
CA GLY A 79 16.47 47.67 16.14
C GLY A 79 15.02 47.20 16.23
N GLN A 80 14.10 47.87 15.53
CA GLN A 80 12.70 47.42 15.40
C GLN A 80 12.54 46.09 14.70
N ILE A 81 13.38 45.85 13.71
CA ILE A 81 13.37 44.61 12.94
C ILE A 81 13.88 43.44 13.79
N VAL A 82 14.96 43.63 14.53
CA VAL A 82 15.62 42.55 15.30
C VAL A 82 14.96 42.29 16.65
N GLY A 83 14.55 43.34 17.36
CA GLY A 83 14.05 43.21 18.74
C GLY A 83 12.54 43.14 18.87
N TRP A 84 11.78 43.50 17.83
CA TRP A 84 10.34 43.76 17.96
C TRP A 84 9.51 43.08 16.88
N GLY A 85 9.10 43.80 15.83
CA GLY A 85 8.00 43.35 14.97
C GLY A 85 8.25 41.97 14.32
N PRO A 86 9.29 41.84 13.47
CA PRO A 86 9.67 40.56 12.89
C PRO A 86 10.05 39.50 13.93
N TYR A 87 10.62 39.86 15.08
CA TYR A 87 10.94 38.92 16.17
C TYR A 87 9.67 38.30 16.80
N LEU A 88 8.66 39.12 17.09
CA LEU A 88 7.36 38.66 17.59
C LEU A 88 6.63 37.78 16.57
N MET A 89 6.80 38.09 15.28
CA MET A 89 6.24 37.28 14.21
C MET A 89 6.98 35.94 14.02
N SER A 90 8.32 35.94 14.03
CA SER A 90 9.12 34.72 13.85
C SER A 90 8.92 33.74 15.00
N GLY A 91 8.77 34.21 16.23
CA GLY A 91 8.55 33.38 17.41
C GLY A 91 7.08 33.24 17.81
N PRO A 92 6.63 33.98 18.83
CA PRO A 92 5.42 33.67 19.60
C PRO A 92 4.12 33.70 18.78
N PHE A 93 3.99 34.60 17.81
CA PHE A 93 2.73 34.74 17.06
C PHE A 93 2.51 33.61 16.06
N THR A 94 3.54 33.22 15.32
CA THR A 94 3.45 32.07 14.41
C THR A 94 3.42 30.75 15.18
N GLN A 95 4.14 30.61 16.29
CA GLN A 95 4.09 29.43 17.16
C GLN A 95 2.68 29.18 17.71
N LEU A 96 2.01 30.20 18.25
CA LEU A 96 0.64 30.05 18.73
C LEU A 96 -0.32 29.64 17.59
N CYS A 97 -0.18 30.24 16.40
CA CYS A 97 -0.98 29.85 15.24
C CYS A 97 -0.77 28.39 14.83
N LEU A 98 0.49 27.92 14.82
CA LEU A 98 0.83 26.55 14.46
C LEU A 98 0.24 25.55 15.48
N THR A 99 0.33 25.85 16.76
CA THR A 99 -0.20 25.03 17.85
C THR A 99 -1.73 24.98 17.82
N VAL A 100 -2.42 26.12 17.65
CA VAL A 100 -3.89 26.18 17.53
C VAL A 100 -4.39 25.44 16.28
N ASN A 101 -3.75 25.66 15.12
CA ASN A 101 -4.11 25.00 13.87
C ASN A 101 -4.08 23.46 14.00
N ARG A 102 -3.16 22.92 14.80
CA ARG A 102 -3.06 21.48 15.08
C ARG A 102 -4.07 20.99 16.09
N ALA A 103 -4.26 21.72 17.19
CA ALA A 103 -5.23 21.37 18.21
C ALA A 103 -6.65 21.26 17.61
N VAL A 104 -6.99 22.16 16.68
CA VAL A 104 -8.25 22.12 15.91
C VAL A 104 -8.30 20.92 14.95
N ALA A 105 -7.21 20.65 14.22
CA ALA A 105 -7.14 19.50 13.32
C ALA A 105 -7.28 18.14 14.03
N VAL A 106 -6.83 18.05 15.29
CA VAL A 106 -6.94 16.84 16.13
C VAL A 106 -8.28 16.77 16.85
N SER A 107 -8.79 17.90 17.36
CA SER A 107 -10.01 17.93 18.18
C SER A 107 -11.31 17.90 17.36
N CYS A 108 -11.32 18.43 16.14
CA CYS A 108 -12.53 18.60 15.32
C CYS A 108 -12.28 18.29 13.82
N PRO A 109 -11.95 17.04 13.46
CA PRO A 109 -11.57 16.67 12.08
C PRO A 109 -12.70 16.87 11.06
N TYR A 110 -13.97 16.72 11.46
CA TYR A 110 -15.14 16.93 10.60
C TYR A 110 -15.30 18.41 10.17
N TRP A 111 -15.11 19.35 11.10
CA TRP A 111 -15.21 20.79 10.85
C TRP A 111 -14.02 21.33 10.04
N PHE A 112 -12.84 20.75 10.25
CA PHE A 112 -11.62 21.08 9.50
C PHE A 112 -11.79 20.81 7.99
N ASN A 113 -12.53 19.77 7.60
CA ASN A 113 -12.65 19.34 6.21
C ASN A 113 -13.77 20.05 5.42
N LYS A 114 -14.82 20.57 6.09
CA LYS A 114 -16.05 21.07 5.42
C LYS A 114 -16.11 22.59 5.21
N LYS A 115 -15.29 23.41 5.90
CA LYS A 115 -15.46 24.88 5.88
C LYS A 115 -14.19 25.76 5.92
N HIS A 116 -12.99 25.23 6.13
CA HIS A 116 -11.83 26.04 6.55
C HIS A 116 -10.64 26.10 5.58
N LYS A 117 -10.89 26.04 4.26
CA LYS A 117 -9.80 26.19 3.28
C LYS A 117 -9.59 27.68 2.95
N PHE A 118 -8.45 28.21 3.40
CA PHE A 118 -7.72 29.38 2.86
C PHE A 118 -7.98 30.78 3.43
N LEU A 119 -9.24 31.23 3.60
CA LEU A 119 -9.49 32.66 3.89
C LEU A 119 -9.08 33.08 5.31
N TRP A 120 -9.37 32.24 6.31
CA TRP A 120 -9.14 32.59 7.72
C TRP A 120 -7.66 32.67 8.10
N THR A 121 -6.81 31.74 7.62
CA THR A 121 -5.36 31.78 7.91
C THR A 121 -4.69 33.06 7.37
N LYS A 122 -5.11 33.54 6.19
CA LYS A 122 -4.59 34.80 5.63
C LYS A 122 -5.03 36.02 6.45
N VAL A 123 -6.31 36.08 6.84
CA VAL A 123 -6.84 37.17 7.68
C VAL A 123 -6.15 37.18 9.05
N SER A 124 -5.98 36.02 9.69
CA SER A 124 -5.28 35.93 10.98
C SER A 124 -3.81 36.35 10.89
N LEU A 125 -3.09 35.92 9.85
CA LEU A 125 -1.69 36.32 9.66
C LEU A 125 -1.54 37.81 9.37
N GLY A 126 -2.45 38.39 8.58
CA GLY A 126 -2.49 39.84 8.36
C GLY A 126 -2.73 40.62 9.65
N GLY A 127 -3.68 40.16 10.48
CA GLY A 127 -3.94 40.75 11.80
C GLY A 127 -2.74 40.69 12.74
N LEU A 128 -1.99 39.57 12.74
CA LEU A 128 -0.81 39.41 13.58
C LEU A 128 0.37 40.28 13.15
N TRP A 129 0.59 40.46 11.85
CA TRP A 129 1.57 41.43 11.34
C TRP A 129 1.20 42.86 11.76
N MET A 130 -0.07 43.24 11.63
CA MET A 130 -0.54 44.56 12.08
C MET A 130 -0.32 44.75 13.59
N LEU A 131 -0.67 43.73 14.39
CA LEU A 131 -0.44 43.76 15.84
C LEU A 131 1.05 43.89 16.19
N SER A 132 1.89 43.12 15.52
CA SER A 132 3.35 43.15 15.67
C SER A 132 3.94 44.53 15.35
N ILE A 133 3.49 45.16 14.26
CA ILE A 133 3.91 46.51 13.88
C ILE A 133 3.46 47.52 14.93
N VAL A 134 2.18 47.48 15.35
CA VAL A 134 1.64 48.39 16.37
C VAL A 134 2.42 48.26 17.69
N MET A 135 2.77 47.04 18.11
CA MET A 135 3.58 46.79 19.31
C MET A 135 5.02 47.30 19.20
N SER A 136 5.56 47.47 17.98
CA SER A 136 6.90 48.02 17.77
C SER A 136 6.95 49.56 17.74
N LEU A 137 5.82 50.24 17.53
CA LEU A 137 5.76 51.71 17.42
C LEU A 137 6.29 52.46 18.67
N PRO A 138 6.01 52.02 19.92
CA PRO A 138 6.55 52.70 21.10
C PRO A 138 8.08 52.77 21.13
N ALA A 139 8.78 51.82 20.52
CA ALA A 139 10.25 51.80 20.51
C ALA A 139 10.87 52.78 19.50
N MET A 140 10.04 53.43 18.67
CA MET A 140 10.44 54.58 17.84
C MET A 140 10.42 55.92 18.61
N MET A 141 9.88 55.94 19.83
CA MET A 141 9.93 57.12 20.68
C MET A 141 11.34 57.32 21.25
N ASP A 142 11.78 58.58 21.31
CA ASP A 142 13.08 58.93 21.88
C ASP A 142 13.22 58.41 23.31
N GLY A 143 14.30 57.67 23.56
CA GLY A 143 14.55 57.04 24.85
C GLY A 143 13.76 55.75 25.11
N CYS A 144 13.04 55.19 24.14
CA CYS A 144 12.41 53.85 24.25
C CYS A 144 13.03 52.83 23.28
N SER A 145 14.13 53.19 22.62
CA SER A 145 14.71 52.44 21.51
C SER A 145 15.55 51.23 21.94
N TYR A 146 15.58 50.23 21.05
CA TYR A 146 16.47 49.07 21.10
C TYR A 146 17.48 49.23 19.97
N ILE A 147 18.78 49.23 20.25
CA ILE A 147 19.81 49.63 19.29
C ILE A 147 20.98 48.65 19.29
N PHE A 148 21.79 48.69 18.23
CA PHE A 148 23.01 47.91 18.14
C PHE A 148 24.17 48.64 18.81
N PHE A 149 24.71 48.04 19.86
CA PHE A 149 25.89 48.54 20.54
C PHE A 149 27.13 47.91 19.92
N VAL A 150 27.90 48.72 19.21
CA VAL A 150 29.15 48.31 18.55
C VAL A 150 30.21 47.83 19.55
N GLU A 151 30.16 48.33 20.79
CA GLU A 151 31.06 47.92 21.88
C GLU A 151 30.78 46.50 22.36
N ASN A 152 29.51 46.08 22.39
CA ASN A 152 29.10 44.75 22.85
C ASN A 152 28.87 43.79 21.67
N VAL A 153 28.92 44.31 20.44
CA VAL A 153 28.59 43.62 19.19
C VAL A 153 27.23 42.92 19.29
N SER A 154 26.28 43.56 19.97
CA SER A 154 24.98 42.99 20.27
C SER A 154 23.89 44.07 20.28
N TRP A 155 22.66 43.63 20.07
CA TRP A 155 21.49 44.48 20.20
C TRP A 155 21.05 44.53 21.67
N SER A 156 20.76 45.72 22.20
CA SER A 156 20.39 45.89 23.60
C SER A 156 19.44 47.09 23.77
N PRO A 157 18.57 47.11 24.79
CA PRO A 157 17.81 48.32 25.12
C PRO A 157 18.76 49.46 25.52
N THR A 158 18.34 50.69 25.24
CA THR A 158 19.02 51.88 25.77
C THR A 158 18.86 51.96 27.29
N ASP A 159 19.78 52.65 27.96
CA ASP A 159 19.82 52.73 29.43
C ASP A 159 18.82 53.76 30.00
N THR A 160 17.55 53.53 29.66
CA THR A 160 16.40 54.36 30.00
C THR A 160 15.33 53.50 30.65
N ILE A 161 14.50 54.10 31.51
CA ILE A 161 13.39 53.39 32.16
C ILE A 161 12.39 52.88 31.10
N CYS A 162 12.12 53.68 30.06
CA CYS A 162 11.19 53.29 29.00
C CYS A 162 11.66 52.07 28.21
N SER A 163 12.90 52.07 27.71
CA SER A 163 13.43 50.96 26.90
C SER A 163 13.53 49.65 27.69
N ARG A 164 13.96 49.72 28.96
CA ARG A 164 14.01 48.55 29.86
C ARG A 164 12.61 47.98 30.15
N ASN A 165 11.63 48.84 30.47
CA ASN A 165 10.25 48.40 30.70
C ASN A 165 9.64 47.77 29.45
N LEU A 166 9.84 48.39 28.29
CA LEU A 166 9.34 47.88 27.01
C LEU A 166 9.97 46.51 26.67
N SER A 167 11.28 46.37 26.89
CA SER A 167 11.99 45.09 26.70
C SER A 167 11.43 44.01 27.62
N GLN A 168 11.17 44.35 28.88
CA GLN A 168 10.60 43.42 29.86
C GLN A 168 9.17 43.01 29.51
N TYR A 169 8.34 43.93 28.99
CA TYR A 169 6.99 43.60 28.52
C TYR A 169 7.02 42.58 27.37
N VAL A 170 7.94 42.75 26.41
CA VAL A 170 8.07 41.80 25.31
C VAL A 170 8.63 40.46 25.75
N THR A 171 9.62 40.43 26.63
CA THR A 171 10.10 39.17 27.23
C THR A 171 8.95 38.45 27.95
N ASN A 172 8.17 39.16 28.78
CA ASN A 172 7.03 38.57 29.49
C ASN A 172 5.96 38.05 28.52
N LEU A 173 5.68 38.78 27.43
CA LEU A 173 4.75 38.36 26.40
C LEU A 173 5.22 37.09 25.68
N VAL A 174 6.49 37.03 25.30
CA VAL A 174 7.10 35.84 24.67
C VAL A 174 6.97 34.63 25.59
N LEU A 175 7.27 34.78 26.89
CA LEU A 175 7.17 33.70 27.87
C LEU A 175 5.74 33.25 28.13
N LEU A 176 4.81 34.19 28.27
CA LEU A 176 3.39 33.88 28.43
C LEU A 176 2.87 33.08 27.23
N MET A 177 3.22 33.50 26.02
CA MET A 177 2.82 32.84 24.78
C MET A 177 3.44 31.45 24.64
N ALA A 178 4.70 31.28 25.05
CA ALA A 178 5.37 29.98 25.10
C ALA A 178 4.68 29.04 26.10
N ILE A 179 4.32 29.52 27.30
CA ILE A 179 3.56 28.73 28.29
C ILE A 179 2.22 28.27 27.71
N ILE A 180 1.49 29.17 27.05
CA ILE A 180 0.21 28.85 26.41
C ILE A 180 0.40 27.81 25.30
N SER A 181 1.39 28.00 24.41
CA SER A 181 1.72 27.08 23.32
C SER A 181 2.08 25.68 23.84
N LEU A 182 2.99 25.60 24.82
CA LEU A 182 3.40 24.35 25.45
C LEU A 182 2.21 23.65 26.13
N SER A 183 1.35 24.39 26.82
CA SER A 183 0.15 23.85 27.46
C SER A 183 -0.82 23.22 26.46
N ILE A 184 -1.09 23.89 25.32
CA ILE A 184 -1.95 23.35 24.27
C ILE A 184 -1.33 22.11 23.60
N ASN A 185 -0.01 22.12 23.38
CA ASN A 185 0.70 20.96 22.84
C ASN A 185 0.62 19.76 23.79
N MET A 186 0.77 19.96 25.11
CA MET A 186 0.61 18.91 26.12
C MET A 186 -0.81 18.35 26.16
N ILE A 187 -1.84 19.21 26.12
CA ILE A 187 -3.25 18.78 26.04
C ILE A 187 -3.49 17.95 24.78
N THR A 188 -2.91 18.35 23.65
CA THR A 188 -3.03 17.62 22.37
C THR A 188 -2.37 16.23 22.44
N ILE A 189 -1.19 16.11 23.08
CA ILE A 189 -0.51 14.82 23.31
C ILE A 189 -1.38 13.91 24.19
N ILE A 190 -1.86 14.42 25.33
CA ILE A 190 -2.69 13.67 26.27
C ILE A 190 -3.96 13.15 25.59
N LYS A 191 -4.60 13.99 24.76
CA LYS A 191 -5.80 13.62 24.01
C LYS A 191 -5.55 12.54 22.95
N ILE A 192 -4.38 12.54 22.31
CA ILE A 192 -3.94 11.48 21.39
C ILE A 192 -3.62 10.20 22.16
N ALA A 193 -2.95 10.28 23.31
CA ALA A 193 -2.54 9.14 24.12
C ALA A 193 -3.71 8.39 24.76
N ILE A 194 -4.76 9.10 25.19
CA ILE A 194 -5.95 8.51 25.82
C ILE A 194 -6.98 8.04 24.77
N GLY A 195 -6.76 8.27 23.47
CA GLY A 195 -7.68 7.85 22.41
C GLY A 195 -9.02 8.62 22.35
N LEU A 196 -9.19 9.63 23.21
CA LEU A 196 -10.35 10.53 23.25
C LEU A 196 -10.40 11.51 22.06
N GLY A 197 -9.33 11.59 21.28
CA GLY A 197 -9.31 12.23 19.96
C GLY A 197 -9.90 11.31 18.88
N GLY A 198 -11.20 10.98 18.96
CA GLY A 198 -11.91 10.27 17.89
C GLY A 198 -11.25 8.96 17.45
N GLY A 199 -11.03 8.03 18.38
CA GLY A 199 -10.39 6.72 18.17
C GLY A 199 -11.00 5.79 17.11
N VAL A 200 -12.07 6.20 16.42
CA VAL A 200 -12.68 5.46 15.29
C VAL A 200 -12.13 5.91 13.93
N MET A 201 -11.50 7.09 13.83
CA MET A 201 -11.02 7.65 12.54
C MET A 201 -9.50 7.61 12.36
N ASP A 202 -8.75 7.26 13.42
CA ASP A 202 -7.28 7.23 13.41
C ASP A 202 -6.69 5.84 13.10
N GLN A 203 -7.48 4.75 13.17
CA GLN A 203 -7.06 3.42 12.67
C GLN A 203 -7.02 3.35 11.14
N ASN A 204 -7.83 4.17 10.46
CA ASN A 204 -7.87 4.33 8.99
C ASN A 204 -6.86 5.36 8.44
N LEU A 205 -6.01 5.96 9.29
CA LEU A 205 -5.00 6.92 8.85
C LEU A 205 -3.72 6.18 8.43
N SER A 206 -3.36 6.27 7.13
CA SER A 206 -2.09 5.79 6.57
C SER A 206 -0.89 6.09 7.48
N LYS A 207 0.02 5.11 7.66
CA LYS A 207 1.29 5.25 8.41
C LYS A 207 2.07 6.50 7.96
N THR A 208 1.96 6.90 6.69
CA THR A 208 2.59 8.10 6.12
C THR A 208 1.94 9.39 6.60
N ARG A 209 0.60 9.46 6.71
CA ARG A 209 -0.10 10.63 7.28
C ARG A 209 0.18 10.77 8.78
N LYS A 210 0.26 9.65 9.50
CA LYS A 210 0.69 9.62 10.92
C LYS A 210 2.14 10.11 11.07
N ARG A 211 3.05 9.66 10.21
CA ARG A 211 4.45 10.13 10.17
C ARG A 211 4.56 11.61 9.80
N LYS A 212 3.81 12.11 8.80
CA LYS A 212 3.76 13.54 8.44
C LYS A 212 3.29 14.39 9.62
N ARG A 213 2.19 13.99 10.28
CA ARG A 213 1.66 14.68 11.47
C ARG A 213 2.65 14.67 12.64
N ARG A 214 3.33 13.55 12.89
CA ARG A 214 4.37 13.43 13.92
C ARG A 214 5.59 14.30 13.63
N ASN A 215 6.08 14.31 12.39
CA ASN A 215 7.23 15.12 11.99
C ASN A 215 6.94 16.62 12.11
N MET A 216 5.76 17.05 11.67
CA MET A 216 5.29 18.42 11.88
C MET A 216 5.24 18.73 13.39
N PHE A 217 4.67 17.83 14.21
CA PHE A 217 4.61 17.98 15.66
C PHE A 217 5.97 18.26 16.29
N ILE A 218 6.93 17.37 16.04
CA ILE A 218 8.32 17.47 16.53
C ILE A 218 8.96 18.79 16.11
N GLN A 219 8.78 19.21 14.85
CA GLN A 219 9.32 20.47 14.34
C GLN A 219 8.91 21.65 15.23
N CYS A 220 7.62 21.83 15.55
CA CYS A 220 7.21 23.01 16.31
C CYS A 220 7.64 22.98 17.77
N VAL A 221 7.68 21.81 18.42
CA VAL A 221 8.13 21.73 19.82
C VAL A 221 9.59 22.15 19.95
N ILE A 222 10.45 21.67 19.04
CA ILE A 222 11.87 22.06 19.01
C ILE A 222 11.98 23.58 18.78
N GLN A 223 11.21 24.12 17.82
CA GLN A 223 11.22 25.56 17.52
C GLN A 223 10.74 26.44 18.70
N ASP A 224 9.75 25.97 19.47
CA ASP A 224 9.23 26.67 20.66
C ASP A 224 10.30 26.74 21.78
N CYS A 225 10.96 25.61 22.03
CA CYS A 225 12.07 25.55 22.98
C CYS A 225 13.24 26.45 22.55
N THR A 226 13.65 26.40 21.28
CA THR A 226 14.79 27.19 20.78
C THR A 226 14.56 28.70 20.89
N HIS A 227 13.37 29.20 20.53
CA HIS A 227 13.03 30.62 20.68
C HIS A 227 12.95 31.06 22.15
N THR A 228 12.39 30.22 23.02
CA THR A 228 12.33 30.51 24.47
C THR A 228 13.73 30.59 25.07
N THR A 229 14.62 29.67 24.68
CA THR A 229 16.03 29.67 25.11
C THR A 229 16.75 30.94 24.65
N ASP A 230 16.56 31.39 23.41
CA ASP A 230 17.15 32.64 22.93
C ASP A 230 16.67 33.87 23.69
N CYS A 231 15.36 33.96 23.93
CA CYS A 231 14.80 35.05 24.73
C CYS A 231 15.39 35.07 26.15
N MET A 232 15.59 33.90 26.75
CA MET A 232 16.25 33.75 28.06
C MET A 232 17.72 34.15 28.02
N LEU A 233 18.44 33.74 26.97
CA LEU A 233 19.85 34.06 26.78
C LEU A 233 20.06 35.58 26.63
N ASN A 234 19.25 36.20 25.77
CA ASN A 234 19.35 37.62 25.44
C ASN A 234 18.84 38.54 26.56
N THR A 235 17.90 38.08 27.40
CA THR A 235 17.33 38.92 28.49
C THR A 235 18.01 38.72 29.84
N TYR A 236 18.27 37.48 30.25
CA TYR A 236 18.76 37.18 31.61
C TYR A 236 20.23 36.76 31.60
N VAL A 237 20.57 35.76 30.79
CA VAL A 237 21.92 35.14 30.84
C VAL A 237 22.99 36.11 30.39
N TYR A 238 22.71 37.01 29.45
CA TYR A 238 23.68 38.03 29.00
C TYR A 238 24.24 38.89 30.14
N THR A 239 23.52 39.03 31.26
CA THR A 239 23.97 39.83 32.42
C THR A 239 24.95 39.09 33.33
N PHE A 240 25.08 37.77 33.19
CA PHE A 240 25.89 36.95 34.09
C PHE A 240 27.39 37.16 33.91
N TYR A 241 27.82 37.57 32.71
CA TYR A 241 29.22 37.83 32.43
C TYR A 241 29.38 38.98 31.43
N SER A 242 30.11 40.01 31.84
CA SER A 242 30.24 41.27 31.08
C SER A 242 31.27 41.23 29.95
N ALA A 243 31.88 40.06 29.67
CA ALA A 243 32.84 39.97 28.58
C ALA A 243 32.16 40.12 27.21
N GLN A 244 32.78 40.90 26.34
CA GLN A 244 32.29 41.16 24.97
C GLN A 244 31.97 39.89 24.19
N TRP A 245 32.81 38.85 24.29
CA TRP A 245 32.57 37.60 23.57
C TRP A 245 31.34 36.84 24.08
N PHE A 246 31.03 36.95 25.37
CA PHE A 246 29.90 36.28 25.99
C PHE A 246 28.58 37.01 25.67
N GLN A 247 28.60 38.34 25.68
CA GLN A 247 27.44 39.15 25.27
C GLN A 247 27.16 39.01 23.77
N PHE A 248 28.20 38.96 22.94
CA PHE A 248 28.08 38.63 21.51
C PHE A 248 27.44 37.25 21.30
N LEU A 249 27.85 36.25 22.08
CA LEU A 249 27.31 34.89 22.01
C LEU A 249 25.83 34.86 22.41
N CYS A 250 25.48 35.45 23.56
CA CYS A 250 24.12 35.45 24.10
C CYS A 250 23.15 36.32 23.29
N GLY A 251 23.63 37.38 22.63
CA GLY A 251 22.82 38.27 21.81
C GLY A 251 22.82 37.89 20.33
N ALA A 252 23.89 38.23 19.61
CA ALA A 252 23.94 38.14 18.15
C ALA A 252 24.01 36.69 17.64
N VAL A 253 24.87 35.85 18.23
CA VAL A 253 25.01 34.45 17.78
C VAL A 253 23.77 33.65 18.14
N SER A 254 23.22 33.82 19.34
CA SER A 254 21.96 33.18 19.75
C SER A 254 20.83 33.52 18.77
N ALA A 255 20.60 34.82 18.51
CA ALA A 255 19.53 35.26 17.63
C ALA A 255 19.66 34.69 16.22
N LEU A 256 20.86 34.76 15.61
CA LEU A 256 21.12 34.22 14.28
C LEU A 256 21.02 32.69 14.23
N THR A 257 21.40 32.00 15.31
CA THR A 257 21.30 30.54 15.40
C THR A 257 19.85 30.08 15.45
N VAL A 258 18.98 30.79 16.19
CA VAL A 258 17.55 30.44 16.27
C VAL A 258 16.86 30.55 14.91
N VAL A 259 17.04 31.67 14.21
CA VAL A 259 16.42 31.87 12.89
C VAL A 259 17.02 30.96 11.81
N MET A 260 18.27 30.53 11.98
CA MET A 260 18.92 29.52 11.13
C MET A 260 18.35 28.12 11.38
N MET A 261 18.25 27.72 12.65
CA MET A 261 17.67 26.44 13.08
C MET A 261 16.22 26.32 12.65
N ASP A 262 15.45 27.41 12.71
CA ASP A 262 14.10 27.44 12.18
C ASP A 262 14.03 27.10 10.69
N GLY A 263 14.89 27.73 9.87
CA GLY A 263 14.98 27.46 8.44
C GLY A 263 15.39 26.00 8.14
N LEU A 264 16.34 25.47 8.91
CA LEU A 264 16.79 24.08 8.81
C LEU A 264 15.69 23.09 9.18
N LEU A 265 15.04 23.27 10.33
CA LEU A 265 13.98 22.39 10.81
C LEU A 265 12.79 22.38 9.85
N MET A 266 12.37 23.55 9.35
CA MET A 266 11.32 23.65 8.34
C MET A 266 11.71 22.94 7.03
N SER A 267 12.98 22.97 6.64
CA SER A 267 13.47 22.30 5.43
C SER A 267 13.65 20.78 5.58
N MET A 268 14.09 20.30 6.74
CA MET A 268 14.31 18.88 7.03
C MET A 268 13.00 18.12 7.26
N PHE A 269 12.06 18.73 7.98
CA PHE A 269 10.76 18.12 8.27
C PHE A 269 9.72 18.40 7.17
N TYR A 270 10.09 19.15 6.14
CA TYR A 270 9.29 19.33 4.94
C TYR A 270 9.07 17.99 4.23
N THR A 271 7.82 17.56 4.18
CA THR A 271 7.36 16.49 3.31
C THR A 271 6.43 17.12 2.29
N ARG A 272 6.83 17.12 1.01
CA ARG A 272 6.03 17.69 -0.09
C ARG A 272 4.59 17.18 0.00
N SER A 273 3.63 18.09 0.08
CA SER A 273 2.25 17.70 -0.16
C SER A 273 2.18 17.26 -1.61
N SER A 274 1.48 16.15 -1.91
CA SER A 274 1.24 15.76 -3.31
C SER A 274 0.87 17.01 -4.13
N PRO A 275 1.35 17.18 -5.37
CA PRO A 275 1.21 18.42 -6.14
C PRO A 275 -0.24 18.67 -6.60
N GLN A 276 -1.18 18.75 -5.68
CA GLN A 276 -2.55 19.20 -5.85
C GLN A 276 -2.80 20.38 -4.94
N THR A 277 -2.41 21.58 -5.36
CA THR A 277 -3.09 22.77 -4.89
C THR A 277 -3.28 23.74 -6.05
N PRO A 278 -4.51 24.22 -6.31
CA PRO A 278 -4.79 25.15 -7.39
C PRO A 278 -4.07 26.47 -7.13
N SER A 279 -3.63 27.13 -8.20
CA SER A 279 -3.01 28.46 -8.14
C SER A 279 -3.88 29.42 -7.32
N CYS A 280 -3.24 30.20 -6.45
CA CYS A 280 -3.87 31.10 -5.47
C CYS A 280 -4.46 32.41 -6.05
N ASP A 281 -4.63 32.51 -7.37
CA ASP A 281 -5.15 33.73 -8.00
C ASP A 281 -6.68 33.76 -7.97
N PRO A 282 -7.30 34.92 -7.65
CA PRO A 282 -8.73 35.09 -7.84
C PRO A 282 -9.03 34.96 -9.34
N PRO A 283 -10.12 34.28 -9.74
CA PRO A 283 -10.41 34.10 -11.15
C PRO A 283 -10.64 35.47 -11.78
N SER A 284 -9.74 35.86 -12.68
CA SER A 284 -9.99 36.99 -13.57
C SER A 284 -11.15 36.61 -14.46
N LYS A 285 -12.14 37.49 -14.51
CA LYS A 285 -13.27 37.39 -15.43
C LYS A 285 -12.74 37.43 -16.87
N SER A 286 -12.66 36.28 -17.53
CA SER A 286 -12.54 36.21 -18.97
C SER A 286 -12.95 34.83 -19.50
N ASN A 287 -14.14 34.83 -20.11
CA ASN A 287 -14.69 33.88 -21.08
C ASN A 287 -14.92 32.42 -20.66
N ARG A 288 -16.21 32.07 -20.59
CA ARG A 288 -16.75 30.72 -20.75
C ARG A 288 -16.16 30.08 -22.00
N GLY A 289 -15.28 29.11 -21.78
CA GLY A 289 -15.01 28.02 -22.70
C GLY A 289 -14.76 26.79 -21.82
N GLU A 290 -15.59 25.77 -21.97
CA GLU A 290 -15.44 24.49 -21.27
C GLU A 290 -14.03 23.94 -21.51
N ASN A 291 -13.25 23.72 -20.43
CA ASN A 291 -12.03 22.92 -20.53
C ASN A 291 -12.46 21.47 -20.87
N PRO A 292 -11.90 20.83 -21.90
CA PRO A 292 -12.38 19.52 -22.34
C PRO A 292 -12.20 18.47 -21.22
N PRO A 293 -13.18 17.58 -21.02
CA PRO A 293 -13.21 16.58 -19.93
C PRO A 293 -11.98 15.64 -19.92
N GLU A 294 -11.34 15.47 -21.07
CA GLU A 294 -10.14 14.65 -21.25
C GLU A 294 -8.92 15.19 -20.50
N LYS A 295 -8.71 16.51 -20.51
CA LYS A 295 -7.58 17.15 -19.81
C LYS A 295 -7.75 17.04 -18.29
N LEU A 296 -8.97 17.21 -17.80
CA LEU A 296 -9.31 17.08 -16.38
C LEU A 296 -9.08 15.65 -15.85
N PHE A 297 -9.37 14.64 -16.66
CA PHE A 297 -9.14 13.24 -16.31
C PHE A 297 -7.65 12.90 -16.16
N HIS A 298 -6.84 13.28 -17.15
CA HIS A 298 -5.39 13.01 -17.11
C HIS A 298 -4.68 13.80 -16.00
N ASP A 299 -5.13 15.02 -15.73
CA ASP A 299 -4.63 15.81 -14.60
C ASP A 299 -4.94 15.10 -13.27
N LYS A 300 -6.17 14.57 -13.09
CA LYS A 300 -6.54 13.78 -11.90
C LYS A 300 -5.69 12.51 -11.73
N MET A 301 -5.45 11.76 -12.81
CA MET A 301 -4.60 10.57 -12.78
C MET A 301 -3.16 10.90 -12.40
N MET A 302 -2.56 11.93 -13.00
CA MET A 302 -1.17 12.35 -12.73
C MET A 302 -0.89 12.58 -11.24
N LEU A 303 -1.92 12.93 -10.48
CA LEU A 303 -1.81 13.28 -9.07
C LEU A 303 -1.86 12.05 -8.15
N MET A 304 -2.36 10.93 -8.67
CA MET A 304 -2.30 9.61 -8.05
C MET A 304 -1.00 8.87 -8.41
N GLU A 305 -0.36 9.21 -9.53
CA GLU A 305 0.91 8.62 -9.97
C GLU A 305 2.08 9.07 -9.06
N THR A 306 2.78 8.11 -8.45
CA THR A 306 3.94 8.35 -7.58
C THR A 306 5.26 8.01 -8.24
N GLY A 307 5.24 7.15 -9.27
CA GLY A 307 6.43 6.67 -9.97
C GLY A 307 6.13 6.05 -11.33
N GLU A 308 7.18 5.55 -11.97
CA GLU A 308 7.11 4.79 -13.23
C GLU A 308 7.52 3.36 -12.91
N GLU A 309 6.62 2.41 -13.08
CA GLU A 309 6.83 1.00 -12.76
C GLU A 309 6.30 0.10 -13.87
N ASN A 310 6.39 -1.22 -13.65
CA ASN A 310 5.96 -2.23 -14.60
C ASN A 310 4.72 -2.98 -14.08
N ALA A 311 3.92 -3.47 -15.01
CA ALA A 311 2.75 -4.32 -14.74
C ALA A 311 2.70 -5.48 -15.74
N PHE A 312 2.19 -6.62 -15.30
CA PHE A 312 2.04 -7.82 -16.12
C PHE A 312 0.58 -8.20 -16.28
N ILE A 313 0.14 -8.48 -17.49
CA ILE A 313 -1.22 -8.95 -17.78
C ILE A 313 -1.18 -10.47 -17.89
N HIS A 314 -1.96 -11.14 -17.06
CA HIS A 314 -2.12 -12.59 -17.08
C HIS A 314 -3.19 -13.02 -18.07
N SER A 315 -4.36 -12.37 -18.03
CA SER A 315 -5.48 -12.69 -18.90
C SER A 315 -6.46 -11.53 -19.02
N ALA A 316 -7.24 -11.53 -20.10
CA ALA A 316 -8.32 -10.58 -20.36
C ALA A 316 -9.50 -11.32 -20.99
N TYR A 317 -10.70 -11.11 -20.45
CA TYR A 317 -11.93 -11.74 -20.90
C TYR A 317 -12.98 -10.71 -21.29
N TYR A 318 -13.66 -10.94 -22.41
CA TYR A 318 -14.81 -10.16 -22.87
C TYR A 318 -16.11 -10.97 -22.73
N TYR A 319 -17.09 -10.36 -22.08
CA TYR A 319 -18.42 -10.91 -21.84
C TYR A 319 -19.45 -10.06 -22.58
N GLU A 320 -20.18 -10.67 -23.50
CA GLU A 320 -21.31 -10.00 -24.17
C GLU A 320 -22.43 -9.72 -23.17
N ASP A 321 -22.76 -10.73 -22.35
CA ASP A 321 -23.67 -10.61 -21.22
C ASP A 321 -23.12 -11.43 -20.05
N SER A 322 -22.95 -10.80 -18.89
CA SER A 322 -22.51 -11.46 -17.66
C SER A 322 -23.48 -11.16 -16.54
N LYS A 323 -23.93 -12.21 -15.84
CA LYS A 323 -24.86 -12.06 -14.69
C LYS A 323 -24.28 -11.21 -13.56
N SER A 324 -22.95 -11.17 -13.45
CA SER A 324 -22.23 -10.54 -12.34
C SER A 324 -21.48 -9.26 -12.73
N LEU A 325 -21.06 -9.11 -13.99
CA LEU A 325 -20.32 -7.95 -14.48
C LEU A 325 -21.18 -7.01 -15.36
N GLY A 326 -22.38 -7.46 -15.73
CA GLY A 326 -23.26 -6.74 -16.65
C GLY A 326 -22.88 -6.94 -18.12
N LYS A 327 -23.52 -6.15 -18.98
CA LYS A 327 -23.40 -6.26 -20.44
C LYS A 327 -22.09 -5.68 -20.97
N ASN A 328 -21.55 -6.30 -22.01
CA ASN A 328 -20.31 -5.89 -22.69
C ASN A 328 -19.15 -5.67 -21.72
N ALA A 329 -19.04 -6.53 -20.70
CA ALA A 329 -18.02 -6.38 -19.68
C ALA A 329 -16.66 -6.89 -20.16
N VAL A 330 -15.60 -6.25 -19.68
CA VAL A 330 -14.22 -6.69 -19.82
C VAL A 330 -13.64 -6.85 -18.42
N ALA A 331 -13.04 -8.00 -18.17
CA ALA A 331 -12.33 -8.28 -16.92
C ALA A 331 -10.89 -8.72 -17.23
N ILE A 332 -9.92 -8.03 -16.63
CA ILE A 332 -8.50 -8.25 -16.88
C ILE A 332 -7.81 -8.55 -15.55
N VAL A 333 -7.03 -9.63 -15.52
CA VAL A 333 -6.21 -10.00 -14.38
C VAL A 333 -4.78 -9.54 -14.64
N ALA A 334 -4.25 -8.72 -13.75
CA ALA A 334 -2.92 -8.18 -13.85
C ALA A 334 -2.15 -8.27 -12.53
N THR A 335 -0.83 -8.23 -12.61
CA THR A 335 0.06 -8.04 -11.46
C THR A 335 0.75 -6.70 -11.59
N MET A 336 0.55 -5.84 -10.60
CA MET A 336 0.95 -4.44 -10.67
C MET A 336 1.80 -4.07 -9.45
N HIS A 337 2.83 -3.25 -9.68
CA HIS A 337 3.64 -2.69 -8.59
C HIS A 337 2.84 -1.66 -7.79
N LYS A 338 2.75 -1.82 -6.47
CA LYS A 338 1.93 -0.95 -5.59
C LYS A 338 2.47 0.48 -5.53
N GLY A 339 3.78 0.65 -5.59
CA GLY A 339 4.46 1.94 -5.46
C GLY A 339 4.33 2.91 -6.64
N ALA A 340 3.68 2.52 -7.74
CA ALA A 340 3.52 3.41 -8.91
C ALA A 340 2.36 4.41 -8.75
N VAL A 341 1.38 4.10 -7.88
CA VAL A 341 0.23 4.94 -7.59
C VAL A 341 -0.04 5.04 -6.09
N THR A 342 -0.78 6.05 -5.64
CA THR A 342 -1.09 6.26 -4.22
C THR A 342 -1.97 5.17 -3.60
N ASP A 343 -2.94 4.68 -4.37
CA ASP A 343 -3.83 3.58 -4.01
C ASP A 343 -4.35 2.93 -5.31
N LEU A 344 -4.14 1.62 -5.46
CA LEU A 344 -4.59 0.86 -6.62
C LEU A 344 -6.11 0.76 -6.71
N ASN A 345 -6.84 0.75 -5.57
CA ASN A 345 -8.30 0.66 -5.57
C ASN A 345 -8.98 1.99 -5.96
N GLU A 346 -8.31 3.12 -5.76
CA GLU A 346 -8.81 4.44 -6.17
C GLU A 346 -8.31 4.85 -7.56
N TYR A 347 -7.28 4.17 -8.08
CA TYR A 347 -6.71 4.47 -9.39
C TYR A 347 -7.67 4.06 -10.51
N VAL A 348 -7.95 5.00 -11.40
CA VAL A 348 -8.84 4.80 -12.55
C VAL A 348 -7.99 4.83 -13.81
N MET A 349 -8.14 3.81 -14.65
CA MET A 349 -7.51 3.74 -15.97
C MET A 349 -8.59 3.73 -17.06
N ARG A 350 -8.22 4.03 -18.31
CA ARG A 350 -9.15 3.98 -19.43
C ARG A 350 -8.93 2.74 -20.29
N VAL A 351 -10.03 2.06 -20.55
CA VAL A 351 -10.14 0.94 -21.47
C VAL A 351 -10.90 1.41 -22.69
N VAL A 352 -10.40 1.08 -23.87
CA VAL A 352 -10.99 1.44 -25.14
C VAL A 352 -11.39 0.18 -25.88
N GLY A 353 -12.69 0.02 -26.10
CA GLY A 353 -13.24 -1.04 -26.93
C GLY A 353 -13.62 -0.48 -28.29
N THR A 354 -13.25 -1.20 -29.35
CA THR A 354 -13.62 -0.85 -30.72
C THR A 354 -14.36 -2.02 -31.35
N ASN A 355 -15.47 -1.73 -32.02
CA ASN A 355 -16.14 -2.63 -32.95
C ASN A 355 -16.09 -2.04 -34.37
N SER A 356 -16.79 -2.65 -35.33
CA SER A 356 -16.79 -2.21 -36.72
C SER A 356 -17.31 -0.78 -36.96
N THR A 357 -18.07 -0.20 -36.03
CA THR A 357 -18.78 1.07 -36.23
C THR A 357 -18.47 2.13 -35.18
N ARG A 358 -18.03 1.73 -33.98
CA ARG A 358 -17.89 2.60 -32.81
C ARG A 358 -16.62 2.28 -32.04
N ARG A 359 -16.04 3.33 -31.48
CA ARG A 359 -14.93 3.30 -30.52
C ARG A 359 -15.41 3.94 -29.23
N VAL A 360 -15.39 3.19 -28.13
CA VAL A 360 -15.89 3.63 -26.83
C VAL A 360 -14.74 3.64 -25.83
N VAL A 361 -14.55 4.79 -25.17
CA VAL A 361 -13.57 4.98 -24.10
C VAL A 361 -14.31 4.92 -22.77
N THR A 362 -13.89 4.02 -21.90
CA THR A 362 -14.55 3.75 -20.61
C THR A 362 -13.54 3.78 -19.47
N GLU A 363 -13.96 4.32 -18.33
CA GLU A 363 -13.18 4.26 -17.09
C GLU A 363 -13.30 2.87 -16.48
N ALA A 364 -12.16 2.26 -16.18
CA ALA A 364 -12.07 0.95 -15.57
C ALA A 364 -11.89 1.06 -14.05
N LYS A 365 -12.61 0.21 -13.32
CA LYS A 365 -12.50 0.03 -11.89
C LYS A 365 -11.41 -1.00 -11.59
N LEU A 366 -10.51 -0.65 -10.69
CA LEU A 366 -9.47 -1.56 -10.19
C LEU A 366 -9.86 -2.04 -8.79
N SER A 367 -9.63 -3.32 -8.54
CA SER A 367 -9.73 -3.91 -7.21
C SER A 367 -8.54 -4.80 -6.93
N THR A 368 -7.96 -4.67 -5.74
CA THR A 368 -6.86 -5.49 -5.26
C THR A 368 -7.08 -5.90 -3.81
N GLU A 369 -6.56 -7.07 -3.47
CA GLU A 369 -6.63 -7.68 -2.15
C GLU A 369 -5.22 -8.16 -1.80
N GLN A 370 -4.90 -8.15 -0.51
CA GLN A 370 -3.60 -8.60 -0.02
C GLN A 370 -3.71 -9.00 1.43
N ASP A 371 -2.80 -9.87 1.84
CA ASP A 371 -2.57 -10.12 3.24
C ASP A 371 -2.01 -8.87 3.95
N PRO A 372 -2.65 -8.36 5.02
CA PRO A 372 -2.15 -7.22 5.78
C PRO A 372 -0.85 -7.52 6.55
N GLU A 373 -0.50 -8.80 6.77
CA GLU A 373 0.73 -9.22 7.45
C GLU A 373 1.91 -9.37 6.47
N GLU A 374 1.65 -9.40 5.17
CA GLU A 374 2.65 -9.55 4.10
C GLU A 374 3.04 -8.19 3.49
N SER A 375 4.26 -8.12 2.93
CA SER A 375 4.84 -6.86 2.41
C SER A 375 5.39 -6.97 0.98
N CYS A 376 4.75 -7.78 0.13
CA CYS A 376 5.10 -7.86 -1.29
C CYS A 376 4.84 -6.53 -2.01
N GLU A 377 5.75 -6.12 -2.90
CA GLU A 377 5.63 -4.87 -3.68
C GLU A 377 4.71 -5.02 -4.89
N TYR A 378 4.60 -6.23 -5.45
CA TYR A 378 3.64 -6.55 -6.50
C TYR A 378 2.39 -7.20 -5.91
N THR A 379 1.22 -6.91 -6.48
CA THR A 379 -0.04 -7.58 -6.13
C THR A 379 -0.92 -7.81 -7.34
N THR A 380 -1.86 -8.72 -7.18
CA THR A 380 -2.89 -9.02 -8.17
C THR A 380 -3.98 -7.98 -8.13
N VAL A 381 -4.31 -7.48 -9.32
CA VAL A 381 -5.33 -6.46 -9.57
C VAL A 381 -6.30 -7.02 -10.59
N LEU A 382 -7.59 -6.93 -10.29
CA LEU A 382 -8.68 -7.15 -11.23
C LEU A 382 -9.12 -5.79 -11.75
N ILE A 383 -9.05 -5.62 -13.07
CA ILE A 383 -9.49 -4.42 -13.79
C ILE A 383 -10.81 -4.76 -14.48
N GLN A 384 -11.85 -3.97 -14.24
CA GLN A 384 -13.20 -4.20 -14.76
C GLN A 384 -13.73 -2.96 -15.47
N ALA A 385 -14.31 -3.13 -16.65
CA ALA A 385 -14.98 -2.07 -17.38
C ALA A 385 -16.14 -2.64 -18.21
N ASN A 386 -17.09 -1.80 -18.60
CA ASN A 386 -18.13 -2.15 -19.57
C ASN A 386 -17.90 -1.32 -20.84
N THR A 387 -17.89 -1.95 -21.99
CA THR A 387 -17.48 -1.36 -23.26
C THR A 387 -18.52 -1.56 -24.37
N VAL A 388 -18.08 -1.54 -25.62
CA VAL A 388 -18.91 -1.73 -26.80
C VAL A 388 -19.37 -3.18 -27.00
N ASP A 389 -20.51 -3.34 -27.64
CA ASP A 389 -21.05 -4.61 -28.13
C ASP A 389 -20.23 -5.16 -29.30
N SER A 390 -20.15 -6.50 -29.36
CA SER A 390 -19.38 -7.24 -30.36
C SER A 390 -17.96 -6.68 -30.57
N MET A 391 -17.26 -6.44 -29.46
CA MET A 391 -15.92 -5.85 -29.46
C MET A 391 -14.95 -6.69 -30.28
N SER A 392 -14.24 -6.05 -31.22
CA SER A 392 -13.20 -6.68 -32.03
C SER A 392 -11.79 -6.30 -31.59
N LYS A 393 -11.63 -5.18 -30.88
CA LYS A 393 -10.34 -4.66 -30.43
C LYS A 393 -10.44 -4.09 -29.02
N LEU A 394 -9.49 -4.45 -28.16
CA LEU A 394 -9.35 -3.95 -26.79
C LEU A 394 -8.02 -3.21 -26.65
N GLU A 395 -8.04 -2.01 -26.09
CA GLU A 395 -6.84 -1.21 -25.86
C GLU A 395 -6.86 -0.53 -24.49
N PHE A 396 -5.69 -0.30 -23.89
CA PHE A 396 -5.53 0.65 -22.81
C PHE A 396 -5.17 2.03 -23.37
N GLU A 397 -5.87 3.05 -22.91
CA GLU A 397 -5.50 4.44 -23.13
C GLU A 397 -4.64 4.92 -21.97
N THR A 398 -3.41 5.32 -22.28
CA THR A 398 -2.52 6.00 -21.33
C THR A 398 -2.16 7.38 -21.85
N ARG A 399 -1.56 8.21 -20.99
CA ARG A 399 -1.15 9.56 -21.37
C ARG A 399 -0.13 9.60 -22.50
N THR A 400 0.66 8.54 -22.66
CA THR A 400 1.81 8.48 -23.57
C THR A 400 1.54 7.61 -24.80
N GLY A 401 0.37 6.99 -24.89
CA GLY A 401 -0.02 6.18 -26.03
C GLY A 401 -1.11 5.15 -25.72
N MET A 402 -1.45 4.37 -26.73
CA MET A 402 -2.40 3.27 -26.68
C MET A 402 -1.65 1.94 -26.67
N LEU A 403 -2.13 0.97 -25.89
CA LEU A 403 -1.64 -0.40 -25.91
C LEU A 403 -2.78 -1.35 -26.28
N GLU A 404 -2.62 -2.08 -27.37
CA GLU A 404 -3.56 -3.13 -27.76
C GLU A 404 -3.35 -4.40 -26.93
N LEU A 405 -4.46 -5.01 -26.52
CA LEU A 405 -4.51 -6.21 -25.70
C LEU A 405 -5.24 -7.33 -26.43
N LEU A 406 -4.70 -8.54 -26.31
CA LEU A 406 -5.44 -9.74 -26.64
C LEU A 406 -6.45 -10.04 -25.53
N PHE A 407 -7.64 -10.49 -25.92
CA PHE A 407 -8.68 -10.93 -25.01
C PHE A 407 -9.31 -12.22 -25.53
N SER A 408 -9.84 -13.01 -24.60
CA SER A 408 -10.53 -14.26 -24.88
C SER A 408 -12.01 -14.17 -24.48
N LYS A 409 -12.83 -15.09 -24.98
CA LYS A 409 -14.18 -15.28 -24.43
C LYS A 409 -14.12 -16.25 -23.25
N PRO A 410 -14.96 -16.07 -22.21
CA PRO A 410 -15.08 -17.04 -21.12
C PRO A 410 -15.62 -18.38 -21.65
N LYS A 411 -15.50 -19.43 -20.85
CA LYS A 411 -16.16 -20.71 -21.13
C LYS A 411 -17.67 -20.54 -20.94
N MET A 412 -18.43 -21.06 -21.89
CA MET A 412 -19.91 -21.05 -21.83
C MET A 412 -20.47 -22.32 -21.20
N GLU A 413 -19.71 -23.41 -21.22
CA GLU A 413 -20.11 -24.70 -20.68
C GLU A 413 -18.98 -25.32 -19.85
N THR A 414 -19.36 -26.18 -18.92
CA THR A 414 -18.46 -26.92 -18.03
C THR A 414 -19.00 -28.34 -17.84
N PRO A 415 -18.14 -29.37 -17.69
CA PRO A 415 -18.60 -30.74 -17.48
C PRO A 415 -19.44 -30.91 -16.20
N LYS A 416 -19.16 -30.09 -15.18
CA LYS A 416 -19.82 -30.14 -13.87
C LYS A 416 -20.13 -28.73 -13.36
N PRO A 417 -21.23 -28.54 -12.60
CA PRO A 417 -21.65 -27.23 -12.10
C PRO A 417 -20.70 -26.65 -11.04
N VAL A 418 -19.87 -27.50 -10.41
CA VAL A 418 -18.85 -27.10 -9.45
C VAL A 418 -17.48 -27.28 -10.10
N VAL A 419 -16.62 -26.26 -10.02
CA VAL A 419 -15.25 -26.30 -10.51
C VAL A 419 -14.28 -26.01 -9.36
N PHE A 420 -13.29 -26.87 -9.17
CA PHE A 420 -12.19 -26.63 -8.25
C PHE A 420 -10.94 -26.21 -9.00
N CYS A 421 -10.48 -25.00 -8.72
CA CYS A 421 -9.27 -24.42 -9.30
C CYS A 421 -8.10 -24.72 -8.37
N ILE A 422 -7.12 -25.46 -8.87
CA ILE A 422 -5.91 -25.85 -8.15
C ILE A 422 -4.81 -24.82 -8.38
N ALA A 423 -4.14 -24.40 -7.29
CA ALA A 423 -3.04 -23.45 -7.36
C ALA A 423 -1.93 -23.92 -8.31
N PRO A 424 -1.14 -23.00 -8.91
CA PRO A 424 -0.05 -23.37 -9.81
C PRO A 424 0.92 -24.39 -9.19
N LEU A 425 1.06 -25.53 -9.87
CA LEU A 425 1.95 -26.63 -9.48
C LEU A 425 3.40 -26.29 -9.84
N PHE A 426 4.29 -26.35 -8.85
CA PHE A 426 5.71 -25.97 -8.97
C PHE A 426 6.63 -26.93 -8.25
N ALA A 427 7.71 -27.32 -8.94
CA ALA A 427 8.59 -28.41 -8.55
C ALA A 427 7.78 -29.63 -8.05
N ALA A 428 6.64 -29.88 -8.71
CA ALA A 428 5.61 -30.74 -8.16
C ALA A 428 6.02 -32.22 -8.26
N GLU A 429 5.89 -32.94 -7.15
CA GLU A 429 6.22 -34.37 -6.97
C GLU A 429 5.04 -35.16 -6.37
N GLN A 430 3.99 -34.46 -5.93
CA GLN A 430 2.84 -34.97 -5.17
C GLN A 430 1.80 -35.67 -6.06
N TRP A 431 2.22 -36.66 -6.85
CA TRP A 431 1.30 -37.38 -7.74
C TRP A 431 0.17 -38.11 -6.98
N GLN A 432 0.44 -38.58 -5.75
CA GLN A 432 -0.56 -39.25 -4.89
C GLN A 432 -1.71 -38.28 -4.54
N SER A 433 -1.37 -37.03 -4.19
CA SER A 433 -2.35 -36.00 -3.87
C SER A 433 -3.20 -35.65 -5.10
N LEU A 434 -2.61 -35.57 -6.30
CA LEU A 434 -3.37 -35.33 -7.53
C LEU A 434 -4.37 -36.45 -7.84
N LEU A 435 -3.94 -37.71 -7.79
CA LEU A 435 -4.83 -38.83 -8.07
C LEU A 435 -5.98 -38.87 -7.07
N THR A 436 -5.67 -38.70 -5.79
CA THR A 436 -6.68 -38.64 -4.74
C THR A 436 -7.65 -37.48 -4.97
N GLN A 437 -7.13 -36.27 -5.19
CA GLN A 437 -7.92 -35.07 -5.44
C GLN A 437 -8.84 -35.23 -6.64
N LEU A 438 -8.32 -35.76 -7.75
CA LEU A 438 -9.06 -35.98 -8.99
C LEU A 438 -10.27 -36.88 -8.76
N HIS A 439 -10.07 -38.03 -8.10
CA HIS A 439 -11.13 -39.02 -7.93
C HIS A 439 -12.13 -38.64 -6.83
N VAL A 440 -11.69 -38.01 -5.73
CA VAL A 440 -12.59 -37.44 -4.72
C VAL A 440 -13.47 -36.36 -5.37
N THR A 441 -12.86 -35.44 -6.13
CA THR A 441 -13.59 -34.36 -6.83
C THR A 441 -14.60 -34.92 -7.83
N LYS A 442 -14.19 -35.93 -8.62
CA LYS A 442 -15.04 -36.61 -9.59
C LYS A 442 -16.23 -37.31 -8.92
N LYS A 443 -16.00 -38.04 -7.82
CA LYS A 443 -17.04 -38.76 -7.08
C LYS A 443 -18.16 -37.83 -6.60
N PHE A 444 -17.78 -36.68 -6.06
CA PHE A 444 -18.72 -35.71 -5.51
C PHE A 444 -19.23 -34.67 -6.52
N GLY A 445 -18.98 -34.91 -7.82
CA GLY A 445 -19.63 -34.18 -8.91
C GLY A 445 -19.04 -32.81 -9.24
N ALA A 446 -17.75 -32.61 -9.00
CA ALA A 446 -17.02 -31.41 -9.40
C ALA A 446 -16.02 -31.70 -10.53
N HIS A 447 -15.59 -30.63 -11.22
CA HIS A 447 -14.56 -30.66 -12.26
C HIS A 447 -13.26 -30.02 -11.76
N LEU A 448 -12.12 -30.59 -12.09
CA LEU A 448 -10.81 -30.10 -11.65
C LEU A 448 -10.15 -29.25 -12.75
N HIS A 449 -9.66 -28.06 -12.37
CA HIS A 449 -8.82 -27.21 -13.23
C HIS A 449 -7.44 -27.03 -12.59
N VAL A 450 -6.38 -27.41 -13.31
CA VAL A 450 -5.01 -27.46 -12.80
C VAL A 450 -4.08 -26.54 -13.59
N TYR A 451 -3.45 -25.61 -12.89
CA TYR A 451 -2.38 -24.76 -13.44
C TYR A 451 -1.01 -25.44 -13.31
N MET A 452 -0.29 -25.56 -14.42
CA MET A 452 1.02 -26.21 -14.51
C MET A 452 2.12 -25.16 -14.72
N MET A 453 3.09 -25.09 -13.81
CA MET A 453 4.21 -24.15 -13.90
C MET A 453 5.54 -24.88 -14.09
N THR A 454 6.04 -25.54 -13.05
CA THR A 454 7.26 -26.36 -13.12
C THR A 454 6.96 -27.72 -12.50
N MET A 455 7.21 -28.80 -13.22
CA MET A 455 6.85 -30.15 -12.78
C MET A 455 7.91 -31.16 -13.22
N LEU A 456 8.04 -32.28 -12.50
CA LEU A 456 8.89 -33.38 -12.96
C LEU A 456 8.38 -33.89 -14.32
N GLU A 457 9.29 -34.26 -15.23
CA GLU A 457 8.96 -34.65 -16.61
C GLU A 457 7.82 -35.67 -16.68
N ASN A 458 7.97 -36.82 -16.02
CA ASN A 458 6.99 -37.90 -16.14
C ASN A 458 5.66 -37.55 -15.46
N TYR A 459 5.71 -36.76 -14.39
CA TYR A 459 4.51 -36.28 -13.73
C TYR A 459 3.75 -35.28 -14.62
N TYR A 460 4.47 -34.34 -15.25
CA TYR A 460 3.91 -33.44 -16.26
C TYR A 460 3.26 -34.20 -17.42
N GLN A 461 3.94 -35.22 -17.97
CA GLN A 461 3.38 -36.01 -19.08
C GLN A 461 2.08 -36.71 -18.68
N MET A 462 2.05 -37.29 -17.47
CA MET A 462 0.83 -37.89 -16.92
C MET A 462 -0.31 -36.87 -16.79
N VAL A 463 -0.04 -35.70 -16.19
CA VAL A 463 -1.04 -34.63 -16.02
C VAL A 463 -1.53 -34.10 -17.38
N ARG A 464 -0.64 -33.93 -18.35
CA ARG A 464 -1.00 -33.48 -19.70
C ARG A 464 -1.92 -34.49 -20.39
N GLU A 465 -1.54 -35.76 -20.39
CA GLU A 465 -2.32 -36.85 -21.01
C GLU A 465 -3.70 -36.98 -20.36
N MET A 466 -3.79 -36.90 -19.03
CA MET A 466 -5.08 -36.87 -18.33
C MET A 466 -5.96 -35.67 -18.74
N GLY A 467 -5.34 -34.52 -19.03
CA GLY A 467 -6.02 -33.35 -19.58
C GLY A 467 -6.54 -33.58 -21.00
N GLU A 468 -5.73 -34.21 -21.86
CA GLU A 468 -6.11 -34.58 -23.23
C GLU A 468 -7.26 -35.61 -23.27
N LEU A 469 -7.28 -36.54 -22.30
CA LEU A 469 -8.38 -37.48 -22.09
C LEU A 469 -9.65 -36.85 -21.50
N GLY A 470 -9.61 -35.57 -21.13
CA GLY A 470 -10.75 -34.84 -20.57
C GLY A 470 -11.08 -35.20 -19.12
N LEU A 471 -10.17 -35.83 -18.38
CA LEU A 471 -10.37 -36.15 -16.95
C LEU A 471 -10.32 -34.89 -16.07
N MET A 472 -9.54 -33.90 -16.49
CA MET A 472 -9.43 -32.58 -15.86
C MET A 472 -9.09 -31.52 -16.91
N SER A 473 -9.23 -30.25 -16.58
CA SER A 473 -8.68 -29.16 -17.40
C SER A 473 -7.27 -28.83 -16.93
N THR A 474 -6.34 -28.70 -17.87
CA THR A 474 -4.96 -28.29 -17.58
C THR A 474 -4.64 -26.99 -18.31
N GLN A 475 -3.85 -26.12 -17.68
CA GLN A 475 -3.45 -24.84 -18.26
C GLN A 475 -2.03 -24.48 -17.84
N SER A 476 -1.25 -23.87 -18.72
CA SER A 476 0.07 -23.36 -18.38
C SER A 476 -0.02 -22.11 -17.48
N TRP A 477 0.87 -22.01 -16.51
CA TRP A 477 1.04 -20.81 -15.66
C TRP A 477 2.49 -20.35 -15.75
N HIS A 478 2.72 -19.05 -15.88
CA HIS A 478 4.02 -18.52 -16.28
C HIS A 478 4.63 -17.64 -15.20
N THR A 479 5.95 -17.71 -15.09
CA THR A 479 6.73 -16.75 -14.29
C THR A 479 6.59 -15.37 -14.92
N VAL A 480 6.37 -14.35 -14.09
CA VAL A 480 6.24 -12.97 -14.57
C VAL A 480 7.62 -12.44 -14.95
N LYS A 481 7.84 -12.14 -16.24
CA LYS A 481 9.11 -11.60 -16.75
C LYS A 481 8.85 -10.35 -17.59
N PHE A 482 9.77 -9.39 -17.52
CA PHE A 482 9.72 -8.17 -18.34
C PHE A 482 10.85 -8.21 -19.38
N SER A 483 10.51 -8.16 -20.67
CA SER A 483 11.50 -8.28 -21.75
C SER A 483 12.21 -6.97 -22.08
N GLN A 484 11.54 -5.81 -21.96
CA GLN A 484 12.11 -4.49 -22.18
C GLN A 484 11.74 -3.56 -21.03
N VAL A 485 12.73 -3.03 -20.30
CA VAL A 485 12.52 -2.14 -19.17
C VAL A 485 13.29 -0.84 -19.33
N ALA A 486 12.68 0.27 -18.91
CA ALA A 486 13.28 1.60 -19.06
C ALA A 486 14.38 1.90 -18.01
N ARG A 487 14.28 1.26 -16.85
CA ARG A 487 15.12 1.49 -15.66
C ARG A 487 15.27 0.19 -14.87
N PRO A 488 16.26 0.10 -13.96
CA PRO A 488 16.30 -0.99 -12.99
C PRO A 488 14.97 -1.10 -12.24
N PHE A 489 14.47 -2.32 -12.11
CA PHE A 489 13.17 -2.63 -11.51
C PHE A 489 13.32 -3.77 -10.50
N LEU A 490 12.37 -3.86 -9.57
CA LEU A 490 12.27 -5.01 -8.68
C LEU A 490 11.73 -6.21 -9.47
N GLU A 491 12.50 -7.30 -9.48
CA GLU A 491 12.12 -8.52 -10.18
C GLU A 491 10.77 -9.03 -9.61
N PRO A 492 9.72 -9.11 -10.43
CA PRO A 492 8.36 -9.32 -9.95
C PRO A 492 8.18 -10.67 -9.27
N SER A 493 8.78 -11.75 -9.78
CA SER A 493 8.60 -13.10 -9.21
C SER A 493 9.24 -13.28 -7.84
N ARG A 494 10.24 -12.48 -7.47
CA ARG A 494 10.80 -12.40 -6.10
C ARG A 494 10.04 -11.46 -5.18
N ASN A 495 9.18 -10.60 -5.72
CA ASN A 495 8.48 -9.54 -4.99
C ASN A 495 6.95 -9.66 -5.08
N MET A 496 6.46 -10.86 -5.38
CA MET A 496 5.06 -11.26 -5.35
C MET A 496 4.86 -12.46 -4.43
N GLU A 497 3.66 -12.62 -3.89
CA GLU A 497 3.31 -13.74 -3.02
C GLU A 497 3.39 -15.06 -3.79
N LEU A 498 4.25 -15.96 -3.32
CA LEU A 498 4.45 -17.33 -3.82
C LEU A 498 4.64 -17.37 -5.34
N ARG A 499 3.69 -18.00 -6.04
CA ARG A 499 3.65 -18.16 -7.51
C ARG A 499 2.45 -17.42 -8.09
N ASN A 500 2.01 -16.40 -7.37
CA ASN A 500 0.80 -15.66 -7.61
C ASN A 500 -0.49 -16.52 -7.75
N PRO A 501 -0.82 -17.33 -6.73
CA PRO A 501 -2.06 -18.11 -6.74
C PRO A 501 -3.31 -17.22 -6.81
N ALA A 502 -3.25 -15.98 -6.31
CA ALA A 502 -4.33 -15.01 -6.41
C ALA A 502 -4.71 -14.70 -7.87
N ALA A 503 -3.72 -14.46 -8.74
CA ALA A 503 -4.00 -14.24 -10.16
C ALA A 503 -4.51 -15.51 -10.84
N ALA A 504 -3.96 -16.69 -10.53
CA ALA A 504 -4.40 -17.95 -11.12
C ALA A 504 -5.86 -18.28 -10.75
N PHE A 505 -6.23 -18.10 -9.49
CA PHE A 505 -7.62 -18.31 -9.05
C PHE A 505 -8.59 -17.28 -9.61
N THR A 506 -8.16 -16.02 -9.72
CA THR A 506 -8.98 -15.00 -10.38
C THR A 506 -9.19 -15.34 -11.85
N ASP A 507 -8.13 -15.76 -12.56
CA ASP A 507 -8.21 -16.22 -13.94
C ASP A 507 -9.20 -17.37 -14.10
N CYS A 508 -9.10 -18.40 -13.25
CA CYS A 508 -10.02 -19.54 -13.27
C CYS A 508 -11.48 -19.12 -12.99
N LEU A 509 -11.71 -18.27 -11.99
CA LEU A 509 -13.04 -17.74 -11.69
C LEU A 509 -13.63 -17.01 -12.90
N LEU A 510 -12.83 -16.18 -13.59
CA LEU A 510 -13.28 -15.47 -14.78
C LEU A 510 -13.58 -16.44 -15.93
N GLN A 511 -12.71 -17.43 -16.18
CA GLN A 511 -12.93 -18.43 -17.22
C GLN A 511 -14.27 -19.16 -17.07
N TYR A 512 -14.62 -19.55 -15.84
CA TYR A 512 -15.84 -20.33 -15.56
C TYR A 512 -17.02 -19.48 -15.07
N LYS A 513 -16.92 -18.16 -15.14
CA LYS A 513 -17.86 -17.23 -14.49
C LYS A 513 -19.31 -17.41 -14.93
N GLU A 514 -19.52 -17.75 -16.20
CA GLU A 514 -20.85 -17.97 -16.78
C GLU A 514 -21.14 -19.46 -17.04
N ALA A 515 -20.13 -20.33 -16.93
CA ALA A 515 -20.28 -21.78 -17.13
C ALA A 515 -20.63 -22.53 -15.83
N ALA A 516 -19.93 -22.21 -14.73
CA ALA A 516 -20.07 -22.90 -13.46
C ALA A 516 -21.00 -22.15 -12.49
N GLN A 517 -21.65 -22.89 -11.60
CA GLN A 517 -22.45 -22.34 -10.50
C GLN A 517 -21.57 -21.98 -9.29
N PHE A 518 -20.63 -22.86 -8.97
CA PHE A 518 -19.68 -22.65 -7.88
C PHE A 518 -18.25 -22.86 -8.35
N VAL A 519 -17.36 -22.03 -7.81
CA VAL A 519 -15.91 -22.17 -7.96
C VAL A 519 -15.28 -22.27 -6.57
N GLY A 520 -14.43 -23.26 -6.37
CA GLY A 520 -13.62 -23.42 -5.17
C GLY A 520 -12.13 -23.20 -5.46
N PHE A 521 -11.43 -22.60 -4.50
CA PHE A 521 -10.00 -22.32 -4.60
C PHE A 521 -9.23 -23.25 -3.67
N MET A 522 -8.35 -24.09 -4.23
CA MET A 522 -7.75 -25.21 -3.50
C MET A 522 -6.27 -25.39 -3.83
N GLU A 523 -5.51 -25.93 -2.88
CA GLU A 523 -4.22 -26.56 -3.17
C GLU A 523 -4.42 -28.03 -3.53
N ILE A 524 -3.44 -28.65 -4.20
CA ILE A 524 -3.57 -30.04 -4.65
C ILE A 524 -3.65 -31.05 -3.49
N GLU A 525 -3.29 -30.63 -2.28
CA GLU A 525 -3.29 -31.43 -1.06
C GLU A 525 -4.56 -31.22 -0.21
N ASP A 526 -5.44 -30.28 -0.59
CA ASP A 526 -6.67 -29.97 0.13
C ASP A 526 -7.80 -30.92 -0.29
N LEU A 527 -8.27 -31.81 0.58
CA LEU A 527 -9.46 -32.63 0.34
C LEU A 527 -10.69 -32.06 1.06
N LEU A 528 -11.85 -32.13 0.42
CA LEU A 528 -13.14 -31.75 1.01
C LEU A 528 -14.13 -32.89 0.82
N PHE A 529 -14.76 -33.33 1.90
CA PHE A 529 -15.78 -34.38 1.86
C PHE A 529 -17.13 -33.76 2.24
N PRO A 530 -18.17 -33.89 1.41
CA PRO A 530 -19.51 -33.46 1.79
C PRO A 530 -20.01 -34.21 3.04
N VAL A 531 -20.62 -33.48 3.96
CA VAL A 531 -21.19 -34.00 5.22
C VAL A 531 -22.71 -34.04 5.15
N ASN A 532 -23.29 -33.01 4.52
CA ASN A 532 -24.74 -32.78 4.55
C ASN A 532 -25.41 -33.14 3.22
N ALA A 533 -24.70 -33.65 2.22
CA ALA A 533 -25.26 -34.07 0.93
C ALA A 533 -24.38 -35.12 0.23
N ASN A 534 -24.88 -35.72 -0.85
CA ASN A 534 -24.13 -36.71 -1.63
C ASN A 534 -23.19 -36.07 -2.68
N TYR A 535 -23.38 -34.79 -2.99
CA TYR A 535 -22.63 -34.06 -4.02
C TYR A 535 -22.33 -32.63 -3.56
N TYR A 536 -21.22 -32.04 -4.05
CA TYR A 536 -20.82 -30.68 -3.68
C TYR A 536 -21.87 -29.63 -4.05
N TYR A 537 -22.47 -29.74 -5.24
CA TYR A 537 -23.47 -28.77 -5.69
C TYR A 537 -24.64 -28.67 -4.70
N GLU A 538 -25.16 -29.81 -4.27
CA GLU A 538 -26.28 -29.87 -3.33
C GLU A 538 -25.88 -29.36 -1.95
N GLU A 539 -24.69 -29.73 -1.45
CA GLU A 539 -24.19 -29.21 -0.17
C GLU A 539 -24.04 -27.68 -0.20
N PHE A 540 -23.41 -27.13 -1.24
CA PHE A 540 -23.21 -25.70 -1.33
C PHE A 540 -24.53 -24.95 -1.50
N GLU A 541 -25.48 -25.44 -2.31
CA GLU A 541 -26.82 -24.85 -2.38
C GLU A 541 -27.53 -24.87 -1.03
N ARG A 542 -27.43 -25.97 -0.27
CA ARG A 542 -27.96 -26.06 1.10
C ARG A 542 -27.29 -25.05 2.03
N GLU A 543 -25.98 -24.85 1.93
CA GLU A 543 -25.28 -23.86 2.76
C GLU A 543 -25.61 -22.41 2.39
N TYR A 544 -25.93 -22.13 1.12
CA TYR A 544 -26.40 -20.81 0.72
C TYR A 544 -27.85 -20.55 1.14
N GLU A 545 -28.69 -21.58 1.31
CA GLU A 545 -30.10 -21.50 1.72
C GLU A 545 -30.92 -20.48 0.89
N GLY A 546 -30.55 -20.27 -0.38
CA GLY A 546 -31.13 -19.23 -1.24
C GLY A 546 -30.84 -17.79 -0.79
N SER A 547 -30.07 -17.58 0.28
CA SER A 547 -29.73 -16.25 0.80
C SER A 547 -28.92 -15.44 -0.21
N MET A 548 -29.39 -14.22 -0.48
CA MET A 548 -28.66 -13.24 -1.29
C MET A 548 -27.51 -12.59 -0.52
N GLN A 549 -27.48 -12.68 0.82
CA GLN A 549 -26.51 -11.99 1.67
C GLN A 549 -25.16 -12.71 1.78
N ILE A 550 -25.06 -13.95 1.30
CA ILE A 550 -23.83 -14.74 1.41
C ILE A 550 -22.93 -14.42 0.21
N SER A 551 -21.72 -13.92 0.46
CA SER A 551 -20.71 -13.67 -0.59
C SER A 551 -19.89 -14.91 -0.94
N ALA A 552 -19.52 -15.69 0.07
CA ALA A 552 -18.71 -16.89 -0.06
C ALA A 552 -18.94 -17.81 1.15
N LEU A 553 -18.79 -19.12 0.94
CA LEU A 553 -18.70 -20.11 2.02
C LEU A 553 -17.23 -20.25 2.41
N TYR A 554 -16.92 -20.03 3.67
CA TYR A 554 -15.56 -20.05 4.19
C TYR A 554 -15.36 -21.27 5.10
N TYR A 555 -14.45 -22.15 4.69
CA TYR A 555 -14.10 -23.38 5.39
C TYR A 555 -12.72 -23.24 6.02
N GLN A 556 -12.56 -23.70 7.26
CA GLN A 556 -11.24 -23.82 7.87
C GLN A 556 -10.43 -24.95 7.22
N ILE A 557 -9.11 -24.91 7.41
CA ILE A 557 -8.20 -25.96 6.94
C ILE A 557 -7.58 -26.62 8.17
N VAL A 558 -7.69 -27.94 8.24
CA VAL A 558 -7.05 -28.79 9.25
C VAL A 558 -5.92 -29.52 8.55
N GLU A 559 -4.68 -29.34 9.02
CA GLU A 559 -3.57 -30.15 8.50
C GLU A 559 -3.69 -31.59 8.98
N GLU A 560 -3.47 -32.53 8.07
CA GLU A 560 -3.48 -33.96 8.35
C GLU A 560 -2.10 -34.54 8.03
N GLN A 561 -1.55 -35.29 8.99
CA GLN A 561 -0.43 -36.19 8.75
C GLN A 561 -0.96 -37.55 8.35
N SER A 562 -0.34 -38.21 7.38
CA SER A 562 -0.78 -39.55 6.96
C SER A 562 0.32 -40.30 6.19
N VAL A 563 -0.06 -41.40 5.54
CA VAL A 563 0.81 -42.31 4.80
C VAL A 563 1.09 -41.84 3.38
N LYS A 564 2.32 -42.08 2.95
CA LYS A 564 2.81 -41.90 1.60
C LYS A 564 3.16 -43.25 0.98
N TYR A 565 2.85 -43.38 -0.31
CA TYR A 565 3.22 -44.52 -1.12
C TYR A 565 4.42 -44.21 -2.01
N ALA A 566 5.33 -45.19 -2.13
CA ALA A 566 6.44 -45.12 -3.07
C ALA A 566 6.00 -45.47 -4.50
N SER A 567 4.95 -46.28 -4.67
CA SER A 567 4.42 -46.70 -5.96
C SER A 567 2.93 -46.32 -6.12
N PRO A 568 2.54 -45.73 -7.26
CA PRO A 568 1.14 -45.43 -7.55
C PRO A 568 0.20 -46.65 -7.51
N ASP A 569 0.69 -47.83 -7.92
CA ASP A 569 -0.13 -49.05 -8.00
C ASP A 569 -0.56 -49.58 -6.62
N GLN A 570 0.14 -49.15 -5.56
CA GLN A 570 -0.13 -49.58 -4.19
C GLN A 570 -0.99 -48.59 -3.41
N GLN A 571 -1.25 -47.41 -3.97
CA GLN A 571 -1.92 -46.35 -3.22
C GLN A 571 -3.35 -46.74 -2.85
N SER A 572 -3.75 -46.37 -1.63
CA SER A 572 -5.11 -46.59 -1.14
C SER A 572 -5.60 -45.33 -0.43
N LEU A 573 -6.77 -44.85 -0.84
CA LEU A 573 -7.45 -43.78 -0.13
C LEU A 573 -7.85 -44.25 1.26
N ARG A 574 -8.24 -45.52 1.42
CA ARG A 574 -8.60 -46.09 2.72
C ARG A 574 -7.46 -45.93 3.72
N ALA A 575 -6.26 -46.38 3.37
CA ALA A 575 -5.11 -46.26 4.25
C ALA A 575 -4.73 -44.79 4.49
N LEU A 576 -4.84 -43.92 3.47
CA LEU A 576 -4.60 -42.48 3.62
C LEU A 576 -5.55 -41.86 4.65
N LEU A 577 -6.84 -42.21 4.65
CA LEU A 577 -7.79 -41.69 5.62
C LEU A 577 -7.64 -42.37 6.99
N ALA A 578 -7.41 -43.69 7.03
CA ALA A 578 -7.28 -44.45 8.26
C ALA A 578 -6.09 -44.03 9.12
N ASN A 579 -5.02 -43.53 8.49
CA ASN A 579 -3.83 -43.02 9.17
C ASN A 579 -3.84 -41.49 9.32
N ALA A 580 -4.93 -40.81 8.95
CA ALA A 580 -5.03 -39.36 9.11
C ALA A 580 -4.97 -38.98 10.60
N GLN A 581 -4.00 -38.15 10.94
CA GLN A 581 -3.83 -37.59 12.28
C GLN A 581 -3.90 -36.06 12.21
N PRO A 582 -4.84 -35.44 12.93
CA PRO A 582 -5.04 -34.00 12.86
C PRO A 582 -3.85 -33.27 13.50
N GLY A 583 -3.36 -32.27 12.79
CA GLY A 583 -2.28 -31.36 13.17
C GLY A 583 -2.80 -29.97 13.52
N GLU A 584 -2.09 -28.94 13.05
CA GLU A 584 -2.45 -27.54 13.31
C GLU A 584 -3.64 -27.10 12.43
N THR A 585 -4.58 -26.34 13.02
CA THR A 585 -5.63 -25.66 12.25
C THR A 585 -5.08 -24.34 11.71
N LEU A 586 -5.13 -24.16 10.39
CA LEU A 586 -4.58 -22.96 9.77
C LEU A 586 -5.47 -21.75 10.01
N ARG A 587 -4.84 -20.61 10.30
CA ARG A 587 -5.52 -19.32 10.47
C ARG A 587 -6.30 -18.86 9.23
N ARG A 588 -5.86 -19.28 8.03
CA ARG A 588 -6.50 -18.94 6.75
C ARG A 588 -7.15 -20.17 6.14
N GLY A 589 -8.43 -20.04 5.85
CA GLY A 589 -9.27 -21.06 5.24
C GLY A 589 -9.33 -20.99 3.72
N ARG A 590 -10.26 -21.76 3.14
CA ARG A 590 -10.63 -21.73 1.72
C ARG A 590 -12.03 -21.18 1.53
N SER A 591 -12.23 -20.54 0.36
CA SER A 591 -13.54 -20.05 -0.05
C SER A 591 -14.12 -20.87 -1.19
N ILE A 592 -15.41 -21.17 -1.09
CA ILE A 592 -16.27 -21.60 -2.20
C ILE A 592 -17.20 -20.43 -2.55
N VAL A 593 -17.15 -19.99 -3.80
CA VAL A 593 -17.84 -18.78 -4.25
C VAL A 593 -18.90 -19.13 -5.29
N ARG A 594 -20.04 -18.43 -5.23
CA ARG A 594 -21.02 -18.43 -6.32
C ARG A 594 -20.57 -17.46 -7.39
N THR A 595 -20.36 -17.96 -8.60
CA THR A 595 -19.76 -17.22 -9.74
C THR A 595 -20.52 -15.94 -10.09
N GLU A 596 -21.85 -15.99 -9.98
CA GLU A 596 -22.77 -14.89 -10.28
C GLU A 596 -22.71 -13.72 -9.27
N ARG A 597 -22.03 -13.89 -8.13
CA ARG A 597 -22.02 -12.89 -7.04
C ARG A 597 -20.63 -12.47 -6.57
N TYR A 598 -19.58 -13.09 -7.12
CA TYR A 598 -18.21 -12.90 -6.64
C TYR A 598 -17.33 -12.25 -7.72
N ASN A 599 -16.87 -11.03 -7.43
CA ASN A 599 -16.04 -10.21 -8.32
C ASN A 599 -14.82 -9.69 -7.55
N SER A 600 -13.91 -10.58 -7.15
CA SER A 600 -12.73 -10.22 -6.36
C SER A 600 -11.54 -11.15 -6.64
N THR A 601 -10.34 -10.73 -6.20
CA THR A 601 -9.05 -11.35 -6.51
C THR A 601 -8.48 -12.28 -5.43
N TRP A 602 -9.10 -12.38 -4.24
CA TRP A 602 -8.49 -13.10 -3.12
C TRP A 602 -8.96 -14.56 -2.98
N THR A 603 -8.01 -15.42 -2.65
CA THR A 603 -8.06 -16.88 -2.56
C THR A 603 -8.64 -17.42 -1.24
N HIS A 604 -8.57 -16.63 -0.17
CA HIS A 604 -8.94 -17.06 1.19
C HIS A 604 -10.31 -16.51 1.62
N TYR A 605 -10.41 -15.19 1.71
CA TYR A 605 -11.65 -14.44 1.92
C TYR A 605 -11.43 -13.03 1.34
N SER A 606 -12.47 -12.39 0.83
CA SER A 606 -12.34 -11.06 0.22
C SER A 606 -13.08 -10.00 1.01
N THR A 607 -12.37 -8.91 1.32
CA THR A 607 -12.94 -7.70 1.91
C THR A 607 -13.71 -6.85 0.89
N GLN A 608 -13.33 -6.91 -0.39
CA GLN A 608 -14.01 -6.27 -1.52
C GLN A 608 -15.35 -6.91 -1.85
N ALA A 609 -15.48 -8.23 -1.69
CA ALA A 609 -16.74 -8.95 -1.87
C ALA A 609 -17.68 -8.79 -0.66
N GLU A 610 -17.12 -8.51 0.53
CA GLU A 610 -17.90 -8.22 1.73
C GLU A 610 -18.47 -6.78 1.71
N ARG A 611 -19.57 -6.58 2.43
CA ARG A 611 -20.24 -5.29 2.64
C ARG A 611 -20.77 -4.59 1.39
N GLN A 612 -20.76 -5.26 0.23
CA GLN A 612 -21.43 -4.74 -0.96
C GLN A 612 -22.95 -4.69 -0.73
N PRO A 613 -23.62 -3.60 -1.11
CA PRO A 613 -25.06 -3.43 -0.89
C PRO A 613 -25.86 -4.33 -1.83
N ILE A 614 -26.93 -4.92 -1.30
CA ILE A 614 -27.91 -5.72 -2.04
C ILE A 614 -29.30 -5.19 -1.71
N TYR A 615 -30.08 -4.96 -2.75
CA TYR A 615 -31.48 -4.58 -2.65
C TYR A 615 -32.34 -5.82 -2.95
N LEU A 616 -33.11 -6.29 -1.96
CA LEU A 616 -33.96 -7.49 -2.12
C LEU A 616 -35.23 -7.20 -2.93
N SER A 617 -35.56 -5.93 -3.17
CA SER A 617 -36.65 -5.50 -4.05
C SER A 617 -36.31 -4.17 -4.72
N GLU A 618 -36.88 -3.92 -5.91
CA GLU A 618 -36.69 -2.66 -6.65
C GLU A 618 -37.17 -1.41 -5.88
N GLN A 619 -38.04 -1.59 -4.88
CA GLN A 619 -38.61 -0.53 -4.03
C GLN A 619 -37.98 -0.47 -2.62
N GLY A 620 -37.02 -1.36 -2.30
CA GLY A 620 -36.43 -1.43 -0.97
C GLY A 620 -35.49 -0.27 -0.70
N GLU A 621 -35.81 0.57 0.29
CA GLU A 621 -34.97 1.73 0.65
C GLU A 621 -33.72 1.37 1.45
N GLN A 622 -33.67 0.19 2.09
CA GLN A 622 -32.54 -0.23 2.93
C GLN A 622 -31.72 -1.36 2.27
N PRO A 623 -30.41 -1.15 2.06
CA PRO A 623 -29.54 -2.19 1.51
C PRO A 623 -29.19 -3.22 2.59
N HIS A 624 -29.31 -4.50 2.22
CA HIS A 624 -28.61 -5.56 2.93
C HIS A 624 -27.15 -5.61 2.47
N HIS A 625 -26.28 -6.26 3.22
CA HIS A 625 -24.86 -6.29 2.91
C HIS A 625 -24.37 -7.73 2.75
N LEU A 626 -23.54 -7.95 1.73
CA LEU A 626 -22.85 -9.22 1.54
C LEU A 626 -21.92 -9.54 2.72
N SER A 627 -21.91 -10.79 3.16
CA SER A 627 -21.03 -11.29 4.22
C SER A 627 -20.64 -12.73 3.95
N LYS A 628 -19.44 -13.13 4.38
CA LYS A 628 -19.03 -14.53 4.30
C LYS A 628 -19.78 -15.37 5.32
N LYS A 629 -20.15 -16.60 4.95
CA LYS A 629 -20.69 -17.60 5.88
C LYS A 629 -19.53 -18.52 6.29
N ALA A 630 -19.15 -18.50 7.57
CA ALA A 630 -18.18 -19.46 8.08
C ALA A 630 -18.87 -20.81 8.30
N ILE A 631 -18.30 -21.87 7.73
CA ILE A 631 -18.81 -23.24 7.88
C ILE A 631 -18.10 -23.87 9.08
N THR A 632 -18.89 -24.30 10.07
CA THR A 632 -18.39 -24.89 11.33
C THR A 632 -18.61 -26.40 11.40
N THR A 633 -19.41 -26.96 10.49
CA THR A 633 -19.77 -28.38 10.43
C THR A 633 -18.83 -29.20 9.56
N ASN A 634 -17.97 -28.56 8.78
CA ASN A 634 -17.07 -29.19 7.82
C ASN A 634 -15.79 -28.34 7.63
N ALA A 635 -14.71 -28.96 7.17
CA ALA A 635 -13.42 -28.34 6.95
C ALA A 635 -12.67 -28.99 5.77
N PHE A 636 -11.71 -28.27 5.20
CA PHE A 636 -10.74 -28.86 4.29
C PHE A 636 -9.69 -29.63 5.08
N LEU A 637 -9.39 -30.84 4.64
CA LEU A 637 -8.34 -31.69 5.21
C LEU A 637 -7.11 -31.61 4.32
N ARG A 638 -6.02 -31.04 4.83
CA ARG A 638 -4.79 -30.82 4.06
C ARG A 638 -3.77 -31.92 4.33
N PHE A 639 -3.59 -32.80 3.36
CA PHE A 639 -2.66 -33.93 3.41
C PHE A 639 -1.26 -33.54 2.94
N LYS A 640 -0.63 -32.60 3.65
CA LYS A 640 0.67 -32.02 3.27
C LYS A 640 1.87 -32.78 3.87
N ASN A 641 1.70 -33.40 5.03
CA ASN A 641 2.79 -34.01 5.79
C ASN A 641 2.71 -35.55 5.70
N LEU A 642 2.89 -36.07 4.49
CA LEU A 642 2.86 -37.51 4.23
C LEU A 642 4.22 -38.16 4.54
N GLN A 643 4.20 -39.32 5.20
CA GLN A 643 5.39 -40.11 5.52
C GLN A 643 5.27 -41.51 4.93
N TYR A 644 6.36 -42.10 4.43
CA TYR A 644 6.33 -43.47 3.89
C TYR A 644 5.80 -44.44 4.95
N GLY A 645 4.68 -45.10 4.63
CA GLY A 645 3.97 -45.94 5.58
C GLY A 645 4.70 -47.25 5.86
N THR A 646 4.61 -47.74 7.10
CA THR A 646 4.99 -49.11 7.47
C THR A 646 3.95 -50.12 6.99
N GLU A 647 4.29 -51.41 6.90
CA GLU A 647 3.33 -52.46 6.47
C GLU A 647 2.03 -52.45 7.28
N GLU A 648 2.09 -52.16 8.59
CA GLU A 648 0.90 -52.05 9.44
C GLU A 648 0.01 -50.87 9.04
N GLN A 649 0.62 -49.71 8.79
CA GLN A 649 -0.11 -48.50 8.39
C GLN A 649 -0.75 -48.66 7.00
N LEU A 650 -0.04 -49.30 6.07
CA LEU A 650 -0.55 -49.55 4.72
C LEU A 650 -1.74 -50.53 4.69
N ASN A 651 -1.89 -51.35 5.74
CA ASN A 651 -2.99 -52.30 5.90
C ASN A 651 -4.14 -51.75 6.79
N ALA A 652 -4.08 -50.48 7.21
CA ALA A 652 -5.12 -49.88 8.04
C ALA A 652 -6.44 -49.73 7.26
N THR A 653 -7.55 -50.18 7.87
CA THR A 653 -8.86 -50.24 7.20
C THR A 653 -9.95 -49.33 7.79
N VAL A 654 -9.74 -48.81 8.99
CA VAL A 654 -10.74 -48.07 9.76
C VAL A 654 -10.79 -46.62 9.30
N ILE A 655 -11.93 -46.18 8.74
CA ILE A 655 -12.14 -44.79 8.35
C ILE A 655 -12.39 -43.93 9.60
N PRO A 656 -11.73 -42.77 9.76
CA PRO A 656 -11.95 -41.90 10.91
C PRO A 656 -13.33 -41.22 10.86
N GLN A 657 -13.77 -40.73 12.02
CA GLN A 657 -14.90 -39.81 12.10
C GLN A 657 -14.54 -38.46 11.47
N ASN A 658 -15.55 -37.70 11.08
CA ASN A 658 -15.34 -36.34 10.59
C ASN A 658 -14.72 -35.47 11.72
N PRO A 659 -13.58 -34.79 11.49
CA PRO A 659 -12.93 -33.96 12.52
C PRO A 659 -13.81 -32.86 13.10
N MET A 660 -14.81 -32.40 12.34
CA MET A 660 -15.74 -31.33 12.73
C MET A 660 -17.11 -31.87 13.18
N SER A 661 -17.39 -33.17 13.02
CA SER A 661 -18.65 -33.80 13.40
C SER A 661 -18.42 -35.23 13.91
N GLN A 662 -18.59 -35.43 15.22
CA GLN A 662 -18.35 -36.72 15.89
C GLN A 662 -19.42 -37.78 15.56
N ASP A 663 -20.53 -37.38 14.95
CA ASP A 663 -21.69 -38.26 14.71
C ASP A 663 -21.68 -38.92 13.31
N SER A 664 -20.69 -38.60 12.47
CA SER A 664 -20.60 -39.11 11.09
C SER A 664 -19.19 -39.57 10.73
N LEU A 665 -19.11 -40.66 9.96
CA LEU A 665 -17.86 -41.09 9.32
C LEU A 665 -17.43 -40.05 8.29
N LEU A 666 -16.12 -39.86 8.13
CA LEU A 666 -15.57 -38.92 7.15
C LEU A 666 -15.97 -39.26 5.72
N LEU A 667 -16.01 -40.56 5.40
CA LEU A 667 -16.36 -41.07 4.09
C LEU A 667 -17.13 -42.39 4.25
N ASN A 668 -18.20 -42.58 3.48
CA ASN A 668 -18.92 -43.84 3.48
C ASN A 668 -18.18 -44.91 2.65
N GLU A 669 -18.45 -46.18 2.95
CA GLU A 669 -17.77 -47.31 2.32
C GLU A 669 -18.02 -47.40 0.81
N GLU A 670 -19.24 -47.08 0.37
CA GLU A 670 -19.60 -47.10 -1.05
C GLU A 670 -18.81 -46.06 -1.86
N ALA A 671 -18.74 -44.81 -1.40
CA ALA A 671 -17.96 -43.78 -2.07
C ALA A 671 -16.46 -44.09 -2.06
N LEU A 672 -15.96 -44.65 -0.95
CA LEU A 672 -14.56 -45.06 -0.87
C LEU A 672 -14.22 -46.12 -1.93
N MET A 673 -15.04 -47.17 -2.07
CA MET A 673 -14.83 -48.19 -3.09
C MET A 673 -14.87 -47.62 -4.52
N GLU A 674 -15.81 -46.71 -4.81
CA GLU A 674 -15.90 -46.07 -6.13
C GLU A 674 -14.67 -45.21 -6.43
N ILE A 675 -14.16 -44.49 -5.44
CA ILE A 675 -12.95 -43.68 -5.58
C ILE A 675 -11.73 -44.58 -5.81
N GLU A 676 -11.56 -45.64 -5.02
CA GLU A 676 -10.43 -46.57 -5.18
C GLU A 676 -10.46 -47.29 -6.53
N GLU A 677 -11.63 -47.73 -6.98
CA GLU A 677 -11.79 -48.33 -8.31
C GLU A 677 -11.46 -47.32 -9.41
N GLY A 678 -11.92 -46.06 -9.30
CA GLY A 678 -11.58 -45.02 -10.26
C GLY A 678 -10.08 -44.73 -10.35
N ILE A 679 -9.38 -44.70 -9.20
CA ILE A 679 -7.91 -44.56 -9.17
C ILE A 679 -7.27 -45.73 -9.92
N ARG A 680 -7.70 -46.96 -9.62
CA ARG A 680 -7.18 -48.18 -10.25
C ARG A 680 -7.41 -48.18 -11.77
N GLU A 681 -8.61 -47.85 -12.23
CA GLU A 681 -8.94 -47.74 -13.65
C GLU A 681 -8.03 -46.73 -14.36
N THR A 682 -7.80 -45.58 -13.74
CA THR A 682 -6.95 -44.52 -14.29
C THR A 682 -5.49 -44.97 -14.38
N LEU A 683 -4.98 -45.66 -13.37
CA LEU A 683 -3.62 -46.21 -13.39
C LEU A 683 -3.43 -47.30 -14.46
N LEU A 684 -4.50 -48.01 -14.81
CA LEU A 684 -4.48 -49.06 -15.84
C LEU A 684 -4.57 -48.52 -17.28
N LEU A 685 -4.84 -47.23 -17.47
CA LEU A 685 -4.96 -46.63 -18.80
C LEU A 685 -3.67 -46.82 -19.62
N PRO A 686 -3.73 -47.45 -20.81
CA PRO A 686 -2.54 -47.78 -21.59
C PRO A 686 -1.65 -46.58 -21.92
N THR A 687 -2.23 -45.41 -22.16
CA THR A 687 -1.48 -44.19 -22.49
C THR A 687 -0.72 -43.61 -21.29
N LEU A 688 -1.14 -43.91 -20.06
CA LEU A 688 -0.51 -43.41 -18.84
C LEU A 688 0.54 -44.35 -18.27
N GLN A 689 0.47 -45.65 -18.56
CA GLN A 689 1.32 -46.67 -17.92
C GLN A 689 2.82 -46.40 -18.05
N GLU A 690 3.28 -45.87 -19.19
CA GLU A 690 4.70 -45.57 -19.38
C GLU A 690 5.16 -44.49 -18.38
N PHE A 691 4.35 -43.47 -18.18
CA PHE A 691 4.67 -42.35 -17.29
C PHE A 691 4.54 -42.76 -15.82
N ILE A 692 3.50 -43.52 -15.47
CA ILE A 692 3.24 -44.02 -14.12
C ILE A 692 4.43 -44.80 -13.57
N LYS A 693 4.99 -45.73 -14.37
CA LYS A 693 6.16 -46.55 -13.98
C LYS A 693 7.42 -45.73 -13.72
N LYS A 694 7.47 -44.49 -14.23
CA LYS A 694 8.62 -43.58 -14.12
C LYS A 694 8.32 -42.37 -13.22
N LEU A 695 7.21 -42.39 -12.48
CA LEU A 695 6.90 -41.37 -11.49
C LEU A 695 7.94 -41.40 -10.35
N PRO A 696 8.18 -40.26 -9.68
CA PRO A 696 9.11 -40.21 -8.56
C PRO A 696 8.60 -41.09 -7.41
N THR A 697 9.48 -41.97 -6.91
CA THR A 697 9.23 -42.81 -5.73
C THR A 697 9.61 -42.10 -4.43
N GLU A 698 10.43 -41.05 -4.52
CA GLU A 698 10.95 -40.26 -3.40
C GLU A 698 10.71 -38.75 -3.61
N ASP A 699 10.51 -37.98 -2.53
CA ASP A 699 10.44 -36.52 -2.61
C ASP A 699 11.83 -35.92 -2.57
N PHE A 700 12.19 -35.15 -3.58
CA PHE A 700 13.48 -34.47 -3.62
C PHE A 700 13.33 -32.95 -3.46
N TYR A 701 12.42 -32.34 -4.21
CA TYR A 701 12.20 -30.88 -4.17
C TYR A 701 11.21 -30.47 -3.09
N SER A 702 10.19 -31.29 -2.81
CA SER A 702 9.08 -30.92 -1.92
C SER A 702 9.55 -30.63 -0.50
N THR A 703 10.44 -31.47 0.05
CA THR A 703 11.04 -31.29 1.38
C THR A 703 11.85 -29.99 1.48
N LYS A 704 12.68 -29.71 0.47
CA LYS A 704 13.53 -28.52 0.41
C LYS A 704 12.72 -27.24 0.26
N LEU A 705 11.66 -27.30 -0.55
CA LEU A 705 10.75 -26.18 -0.74
C LEU A 705 10.01 -25.86 0.57
N ARG A 706 9.56 -26.88 1.30
CA ARG A 706 8.91 -26.72 2.60
C ARG A 706 9.84 -26.04 3.61
N GLU A 707 11.04 -26.57 3.80
CA GLU A 707 12.05 -26.00 4.71
C GLU A 707 12.31 -24.52 4.40
N CYS A 708 12.52 -24.19 3.13
CA CYS A 708 12.74 -22.81 2.69
C CYS A 708 11.54 -21.89 2.98
N LEU A 709 10.30 -22.33 2.71
CA LEU A 709 9.12 -21.50 2.91
C LEU A 709 8.81 -21.31 4.41
N ASP A 710 9.05 -22.32 5.24
CA ASP A 710 8.83 -22.22 6.68
C ASP A 710 9.86 -21.28 7.35
N GLU A 711 11.12 -21.29 6.88
CA GLU A 711 12.12 -20.28 7.27
C GLU A 711 11.66 -18.85 6.94
N GLN A 712 11.15 -18.63 5.71
CA GLN A 712 10.67 -17.30 5.28
C GLN A 712 9.48 -16.80 6.13
N LYS A 713 8.53 -17.68 6.47
CA LYS A 713 7.34 -17.32 7.27
C LYS A 713 7.66 -16.86 8.69
N SER A 714 8.79 -17.28 9.25
CA SER A 714 9.22 -16.89 10.60
C SER A 714 9.65 -15.41 10.69
N GLY A 715 10.01 -14.78 9.56
CA GLY A 715 10.43 -13.38 9.49
C GLY A 715 9.27 -12.42 9.30
N LYS A 716 8.91 -11.62 10.31
CA LYS A 716 7.87 -10.57 10.18
C LYS A 716 8.24 -9.57 9.07
N GLY A 717 7.36 -9.39 8.09
CA GLY A 717 7.51 -8.40 7.02
C GLY A 717 8.40 -8.84 5.85
N TYR A 718 8.46 -10.14 5.56
CA TYR A 718 9.01 -10.66 4.30
C TYR A 718 7.89 -10.98 3.31
N CYS A 719 8.18 -10.83 2.01
CA CYS A 719 7.34 -11.31 0.92
C CYS A 719 7.68 -12.78 0.66
N VAL A 720 6.77 -13.72 1.00
CA VAL A 720 7.07 -15.15 0.91
C VAL A 720 7.01 -15.57 -0.55
N ASN A 721 8.10 -16.14 -1.07
CA ASN A 721 8.17 -16.51 -2.49
C ASN A 721 9.02 -17.76 -2.74
N THR A 722 8.66 -18.49 -3.80
CA THR A 722 9.38 -19.73 -4.21
C THR A 722 10.69 -19.44 -4.90
N LYS A 723 10.81 -18.28 -5.58
CA LYS A 723 11.99 -17.87 -6.34
C LYS A 723 13.23 -17.61 -5.48
N SER A 724 13.03 -17.34 -4.19
CA SER A 724 14.11 -17.16 -3.21
C SER A 724 14.65 -18.50 -2.69
N CYS A 725 13.94 -19.61 -2.93
CA CYS A 725 14.41 -20.94 -2.55
C CYS A 725 15.48 -21.44 -3.53
N LYS A 726 16.62 -21.86 -3.00
CA LYS A 726 17.69 -22.48 -3.79
C LYS A 726 17.42 -23.97 -3.93
N LEU A 727 16.80 -24.35 -5.04
CA LEU A 727 16.58 -25.76 -5.38
C LEU A 727 17.84 -26.31 -6.09
N PRO A 728 18.46 -27.38 -5.56
CA PRO A 728 19.66 -27.96 -6.18
C PRO A 728 19.30 -28.62 -7.51
N ASN A 729 20.18 -28.48 -8.50
CA ASN A 729 20.01 -29.18 -9.76
C ASN A 729 20.36 -30.68 -9.57
N ASN A 730 19.63 -31.56 -10.24
CA ASN A 730 19.87 -33.00 -10.22
C ASN A 730 19.73 -33.56 -11.63
N ASP A 731 20.85 -34.03 -12.19
CA ASP A 731 20.93 -34.51 -13.57
C ASP A 731 20.02 -35.72 -13.85
N LYS A 732 19.59 -36.44 -12.80
CA LYS A 732 18.70 -37.60 -12.90
C LYS A 732 17.21 -37.23 -12.85
N ILE A 733 16.86 -35.99 -12.49
CA ILE A 733 15.47 -35.55 -12.29
C ILE A 733 15.18 -34.38 -13.23
N PRO A 734 14.83 -34.66 -14.51
CA PRO A 734 14.47 -33.62 -15.46
C PRO A 734 13.12 -33.00 -15.12
N CYS A 735 13.00 -31.69 -15.34
CA CYS A 735 11.78 -30.94 -15.12
C CYS A 735 11.30 -30.25 -16.39
N ARG A 736 9.97 -30.09 -16.48
CA ARG A 736 9.27 -29.32 -17.50
C ARG A 736 8.91 -27.97 -16.92
N HIS A 737 9.22 -26.91 -17.66
CA HIS A 737 8.98 -25.54 -17.27
C HIS A 737 8.07 -24.88 -18.29
N SER A 738 6.96 -24.36 -17.80
CA SER A 738 6.08 -23.47 -18.53
C SER A 738 6.81 -22.16 -18.82
N ASP A 739 6.88 -21.79 -20.09
CA ASP A 739 7.42 -20.50 -20.54
C ASP A 739 6.58 -19.96 -21.69
N GLY A 740 6.89 -18.76 -22.17
CA GLY A 740 6.13 -18.16 -23.25
C GLY A 740 6.86 -17.05 -23.98
N LEU A 741 6.22 -16.53 -25.02
CA LEU A 741 6.71 -15.40 -25.78
C LEU A 741 6.32 -14.09 -25.06
N TYR A 742 7.29 -13.48 -24.37
CA TYR A 742 7.08 -12.26 -23.58
C TYR A 742 7.16 -11.00 -24.43
N HIS A 743 6.08 -10.23 -24.41
CA HIS A 743 6.00 -8.92 -25.03
C HIS A 743 6.05 -7.81 -23.98
N SER A 744 6.68 -6.72 -24.36
CA SER A 744 6.67 -5.48 -23.59
C SER A 744 6.02 -4.40 -24.45
N GLY A 745 5.03 -3.71 -23.87
CA GLY A 745 4.47 -2.52 -24.47
C GLY A 745 5.50 -1.40 -24.56
N ARG A 746 5.12 -0.30 -25.21
CA ARG A 746 5.92 0.92 -25.18
C ARG A 746 6.06 1.39 -23.72
N ILE A 747 7.14 2.11 -23.42
CA ILE A 747 7.33 2.69 -22.09
C ILE A 747 6.19 3.68 -21.84
N MET A 748 5.37 3.41 -20.82
CA MET A 748 4.17 4.18 -20.49
C MET A 748 4.16 4.55 -19.00
N LYS A 749 3.38 5.58 -18.65
CA LYS A 749 3.22 6.05 -17.27
C LYS A 749 1.77 5.84 -16.78
N PRO A 750 1.56 5.42 -15.52
CA PRO A 750 2.58 5.03 -14.54
C PRO A 750 3.10 3.60 -14.74
N TYR A 751 2.38 2.77 -15.51
CA TYR A 751 2.75 1.37 -15.76
C TYR A 751 3.16 1.14 -17.20
N THR A 752 4.34 0.55 -17.39
CA THR A 752 4.69 -0.16 -18.62
C THR A 752 4.13 -1.58 -18.53
N TRP A 753 3.33 -1.98 -19.51
CA TRP A 753 2.61 -3.25 -19.46
C TRP A 753 3.33 -4.34 -20.26
N HIS A 754 3.37 -5.52 -19.69
CA HIS A 754 3.98 -6.72 -20.24
C HIS A 754 2.94 -7.84 -20.30
N PHE A 755 3.04 -8.73 -21.27
CA PHE A 755 2.09 -9.82 -21.47
C PHE A 755 2.75 -10.97 -22.25
N VAL A 756 2.07 -12.11 -22.31
CA VAL A 756 2.50 -13.29 -23.06
C VAL A 756 1.43 -13.64 -24.10
N THR A 757 1.85 -14.06 -25.28
CA THR A 757 0.95 -14.40 -26.42
C THR A 757 1.00 -15.87 -26.80
N GLU A 758 2.16 -16.51 -26.65
CA GLU A 758 2.39 -17.90 -26.98
C GLU A 758 2.92 -18.66 -25.76
N PHE A 759 2.48 -19.91 -25.61
CA PHE A 759 2.80 -20.74 -24.45
C PHE A 759 3.46 -22.03 -24.89
N TYR A 760 4.54 -22.42 -24.22
CA TYR A 760 5.25 -23.67 -24.50
C TYR A 760 5.93 -24.23 -23.25
N PHE A 761 6.25 -25.52 -23.27
CA PHE A 761 6.97 -26.19 -22.19
C PHE A 761 8.40 -26.54 -22.61
N THR A 762 9.37 -26.03 -21.88
CA THR A 762 10.79 -26.37 -22.07
C THR A 762 11.20 -27.51 -21.14
N ARG A 763 12.19 -28.30 -21.55
CA ARG A 763 12.76 -29.39 -20.76
C ARG A 763 14.18 -29.02 -20.36
N ASN A 764 14.40 -28.81 -19.07
CA ASN A 764 15.70 -28.47 -18.52
C ASN A 764 16.10 -29.46 -17.41
N LEU A 765 17.39 -29.47 -17.06
CA LEU A 765 17.87 -30.18 -15.87
C LEU A 765 17.52 -29.35 -14.63
N GLY A 766 16.77 -29.95 -13.70
CA GLY A 766 16.43 -29.37 -12.41
C GLY A 766 15.13 -28.57 -12.40
N CYS A 767 14.40 -28.61 -11.27
CA CYS A 767 13.16 -27.86 -11.07
C CYS A 767 13.44 -26.46 -10.51
N TYR A 768 14.25 -25.66 -11.21
CA TYR A 768 14.43 -24.26 -10.87
C TYR A 768 13.36 -23.38 -11.54
N GLU A 769 13.29 -22.14 -11.08
CA GLU A 769 12.51 -21.10 -11.74
C GLU A 769 13.45 -20.09 -12.37
#